data_AF-A0A3A6CY76-F1
#
_entry.id   AF-A0A3A6CY76-F1
#
_cell.length_a   1.000
_cell.length_b   1.000
_cell.length_c   1.000
_cell.angle_alpha   90.00
_cell.angle_beta   90.00
_cell.angle_gamma   90.00
#
_symmetry.space_group_name_H-M   'P 1'
#
loop_
_entity.id
_entity.type
_entity.pdbx_description
1 polymer ?
#
loop_
_entity_poly.entity_id
_entity_poly.type
_entity_poly.pdbx_seq_one_letter_code
_entity_poly.pdbx_strand_id
1 'polypeptide(L)'
;MIQSDRYLSDKEKRTIEFPLELNAASAAEYTALKEQHPDTLVGFEAGGNFMFYGEDAAKVAKIINSALFTRETALGEVQVTGFPPSLWARKSKELWSVGNDVYLAGLNEDGTHHRTKYLRKEDYLPIDSVINMDGRKFRIDGVDFDKDKVSLQDMALADMRMPIFREEPLAVVRELYEQQDEALDAAPEKAVDYKVGDSVVVDLPTRTIEGTIGYVGETDVRIDTSAQGYSWSNEVLNRQQFEDGLRQDEPELSDEELDKLPISVEVNGEWQTFPDAAAADEALNAEPVPEAAGNFHITNDHLGEGGAKQKYARNIAAIRTLFQLEQEHRGATAEEQKMLSQYVGWGGLPDAFDPDKDNWAKEYTELKGLLSEDEYAAARSSVLNAHYTSPTVIRAIYDAVEKMGFRSGNILEPSMGVGNFFGMLPDTMQDSRLYGVELDSITGRIAQKLYPEASIKVAGFETTDRRDFYDLAVGNVPFGQYRVNDKAYNKLGFSIHNYFFAKALDQVRPDGIVAFVTSRYTLDSKDSSARKHIAERADLLGAIRLPNNAFKANAGTEVVSDIIFLQKRDRPIDHEPDWVQLGKTEDGFAINQYFVDHPEMVLGELTSESTQYGREECTVRPIEGAVLADQLAEAIQHIEGQYAEVEVETPDIADADNEKHILPADPDVKNFSYTVVDGEVYYRENSVMTQVDLSDAAKGRVTGMVELRQIVNELIDQQLNDYPDADIQATQDKLNTAYDAFSAKYGLLNDRKNGRLFEQDSSYYLLCSLENLDDQGQLKSKAAMFTKRTIRPERTVTSVDTPTEALAVSIGERGRVDLPYMAELLGTPGDYVRITSNLSGVIFKDPGADPTDPEAGWQMADEYLSGNVRAKLRMAQLAAETNPEFAVNVTALEKAQPKDLEASEIDVRLGATWLAPEIIQKFMAETFQIPYYLRHAVKVRYSPYTAEWRIVSKSTYAQSGISWCRSLMKCFK
;
A
#
# COMPACT_ATOMS: atom_id res chain seq x y z
N MET A 1 -66.01 -14.82 67.43
CA MET A 1 -65.70 -15.58 66.20
C MET A 1 -64.71 -14.73 65.41
N ILE A 2 -63.42 -14.89 65.70
CA ILE A 2 -62.32 -14.10 65.13
C ILE A 2 -61.21 -15.08 64.76
N GLN A 3 -60.80 -14.96 63.48
CA GLN A 3 -59.52 -15.25 62.84
C GLN A 3 -58.86 -16.62 63.06
N SER A 4 -59.01 -17.44 62.02
CA SER A 4 -58.17 -18.58 61.70
C SER A 4 -57.15 -18.15 60.64
N ASP A 5 -55.85 -18.11 60.97
CA ASP A 5 -54.78 -18.17 59.98
C ASP A 5 -53.58 -18.94 60.55
N ARG A 6 -53.26 -20.05 59.88
CA ARG A 6 -52.25 -21.05 60.23
C ARG A 6 -51.01 -20.83 59.36
N TYR A 7 -49.85 -20.83 60.01
CA TYR A 7 -48.50 -21.20 59.52
C TYR A 7 -48.11 -20.81 58.08
N LEU A 8 -47.41 -19.69 57.95
CA LEU A 8 -46.50 -19.42 56.84
C LEU A 8 -45.10 -19.95 57.19
N SER A 9 -44.48 -20.70 56.28
CA SER A 9 -43.08 -21.14 56.32
C SER A 9 -42.10 -19.97 56.19
N ASP A 10 -40.82 -20.15 56.51
CA ASP A 10 -39.78 -19.11 56.34
C ASP A 10 -39.64 -18.65 54.87
N LYS A 11 -40.01 -19.51 53.91
CA LYS A 11 -40.10 -19.18 52.49
C LYS A 11 -41.29 -18.25 52.20
N GLU A 12 -42.42 -18.47 52.87
CA GLU A 12 -43.63 -17.64 52.76
C GLU A 12 -43.51 -16.32 53.57
N LYS A 13 -42.74 -16.28 54.65
CA LYS A 13 -42.40 -15.02 55.35
C LYS A 13 -41.49 -14.10 54.53
N ARG A 14 -40.51 -14.66 53.80
CA ARG A 14 -39.69 -13.89 52.83
C ARG A 14 -40.48 -13.34 51.65
N THR A 15 -41.72 -13.81 51.46
CA THR A 15 -42.59 -13.38 50.37
C THR A 15 -43.32 -12.07 50.71
N ILE A 16 -43.31 -11.61 51.98
CA ILE A 16 -44.17 -10.55 52.51
C ILE A 16 -43.44 -9.22 52.81
N GLU A 17 -42.11 -9.14 52.68
CA GLU A 17 -41.34 -7.86 52.74
C GLU A 17 -40.52 -7.62 51.47
N PHE A 18 -41.18 -7.68 50.30
CA PHE A 18 -40.64 -7.16 49.03
C PHE A 18 -41.75 -6.38 48.30
N PRO A 19 -41.97 -5.11 48.62
CA PRO A 19 -42.81 -4.20 47.82
C PRO A 19 -41.92 -3.59 46.72
N LEU A 20 -42.26 -3.46 45.44
CA LEU A 20 -43.55 -3.39 44.76
C LEU A 20 -43.47 -4.04 43.38
N GLU A 21 -44.62 -4.53 42.95
CA GLU A 21 -44.92 -5.06 41.63
C GLU A 21 -44.53 -4.05 40.53
N LEU A 22 -43.90 -4.55 39.47
CA LEU A 22 -43.72 -3.81 38.22
C LEU A 22 -45.12 -3.42 37.71
N ASN A 23 -45.50 -2.17 37.90
CA ASN A 23 -46.83 -1.68 37.53
C ASN A 23 -46.93 -1.60 35.99
N ALA A 24 -48.14 -1.42 35.46
CA ALA A 24 -48.37 -1.43 34.01
C ALA A 24 -47.57 -0.35 33.24
N ALA A 25 -47.26 0.79 33.86
CA ALA A 25 -46.47 1.85 33.23
C ALA A 25 -44.97 1.47 33.20
N SER A 26 -44.42 1.02 34.33
CA SER A 26 -43.04 0.55 34.44
C SER A 26 -42.77 -0.70 33.59
N ALA A 27 -43.77 -1.56 33.39
CA ALA A 27 -43.67 -2.72 32.50
C ALA A 27 -43.59 -2.32 31.02
N ALA A 28 -44.29 -1.26 30.61
CA ALA A 28 -44.18 -0.73 29.26
C ALA A 28 -42.81 -0.09 29.02
N GLU A 29 -42.28 0.66 30.00
CA GLU A 29 -40.92 1.23 29.95
C GLU A 29 -39.84 0.14 29.90
N TYR A 30 -39.93 -0.89 30.75
CA TYR A 30 -39.03 -2.04 30.71
C TYR A 30 -39.09 -2.77 29.35
N THR A 31 -40.29 -2.99 28.82
CA THR A 31 -40.47 -3.66 27.52
C THR A 31 -39.89 -2.81 26.38
N ALA A 32 -40.11 -1.50 26.37
CA ALA A 32 -39.54 -0.60 25.37
C ALA A 32 -38.01 -0.56 25.45
N LEU A 33 -37.45 -0.54 26.67
CA LEU A 33 -36.01 -0.56 26.88
C LEU A 33 -35.40 -1.90 26.43
N LYS A 34 -36.12 -3.01 26.63
CA LYS A 34 -35.72 -4.34 26.16
C LYS A 34 -35.90 -4.53 24.65
N GLU A 35 -36.86 -3.84 24.01
CA GLU A 35 -36.97 -3.77 22.55
C GLU A 35 -35.83 -2.95 21.92
N GLN A 36 -35.39 -1.89 22.60
CA GLN A 36 -34.23 -1.08 22.17
C GLN A 36 -32.90 -1.81 22.40
N HIS A 37 -32.83 -2.67 23.43
CA HIS A 37 -31.62 -3.41 23.82
C HIS A 37 -31.91 -4.91 24.03
N PRO A 38 -32.22 -5.68 22.96
CA PRO A 38 -32.69 -7.05 23.06
C PRO A 38 -31.71 -8.00 23.77
N ASP A 39 -30.41 -7.83 23.53
CA ASP A 39 -29.35 -8.70 24.06
C ASP A 39 -28.72 -8.21 25.37
N THR A 40 -29.21 -7.11 25.94
CA THR A 40 -28.66 -6.49 27.16
C THR A 40 -29.37 -6.95 28.43
N LEU A 41 -28.62 -7.21 29.52
CA LEU A 41 -29.21 -7.46 30.84
C LEU A 41 -29.76 -6.14 31.41
N VAL A 42 -31.09 -5.99 31.38
CA VAL A 42 -31.76 -4.76 31.83
C VAL A 42 -32.18 -4.92 33.30
N GLY A 43 -31.50 -4.18 34.17
CA GLY A 43 -31.86 -4.03 35.58
C GLY A 43 -32.67 -2.76 35.78
N PHE A 44 -33.90 -2.91 36.26
CA PHE A 44 -34.85 -1.82 36.37
C PHE A 44 -35.16 -1.57 37.85
N GLU A 45 -34.97 -0.34 38.32
CA GLU A 45 -35.15 -0.04 39.74
C GLU A 45 -36.63 -0.07 40.13
N ALA A 46 -37.02 -1.10 40.89
CA ALA A 46 -38.38 -1.27 41.39
C ALA A 46 -38.33 -1.80 42.81
N GLY A 47 -39.11 -1.19 43.71
CA GLY A 47 -39.16 -1.63 45.11
C GLY A 47 -37.84 -1.46 45.86
N GLY A 48 -37.07 -0.41 45.52
CA GLY A 48 -35.78 -0.11 46.15
C GLY A 48 -34.68 -1.10 45.82
N ASN A 49 -34.77 -1.80 44.67
CA ASN A 49 -33.78 -2.75 44.15
C ASN A 49 -33.72 -2.63 42.62
N PHE A 50 -32.55 -2.87 42.03
CA PHE A 50 -32.45 -3.16 40.60
C PHE A 50 -32.97 -4.58 40.35
N MET A 51 -34.09 -4.67 39.65
CA MET A 51 -34.81 -5.92 39.38
C MET A 51 -34.64 -6.33 37.91
N PHE A 52 -34.46 -7.63 37.71
CA PHE A 52 -34.36 -8.28 36.41
C PHE A 52 -35.51 -9.27 36.25
N TYR A 53 -36.01 -9.45 35.02
CA TYR A 53 -37.21 -10.24 34.72
C TYR A 53 -36.93 -11.28 33.63
N GLY A 54 -37.64 -12.41 33.67
CA GLY A 54 -37.60 -13.43 32.62
C GLY A 54 -36.23 -14.08 32.43
N GLU A 55 -35.75 -14.12 31.19
CA GLU A 55 -34.46 -14.73 30.83
C GLU A 55 -33.26 -13.98 31.44
N ASP A 56 -33.33 -12.65 31.51
CA ASP A 56 -32.31 -11.82 32.14
C ASP A 56 -32.18 -12.19 33.63
N ALA A 57 -33.32 -12.40 34.32
CA ALA A 57 -33.31 -12.83 35.71
C ALA A 57 -32.61 -14.18 35.91
N ALA A 58 -32.88 -15.15 35.01
CA ALA A 58 -32.27 -16.47 35.07
C ALA A 58 -30.75 -16.44 34.82
N LYS A 59 -30.28 -15.53 33.96
CA LYS A 59 -28.84 -15.30 33.70
C LYS A 59 -28.19 -14.61 34.89
N VAL A 60 -28.73 -13.47 35.34
CA VAL A 60 -28.23 -12.69 36.47
C VAL A 60 -28.11 -13.55 37.72
N ALA A 61 -29.14 -14.34 38.05
CA ALA A 61 -29.13 -15.16 39.26
C ALA A 61 -27.99 -16.18 39.32
N LYS A 62 -27.57 -16.72 38.17
CA LYS A 62 -26.41 -17.61 38.09
C LYS A 62 -25.09 -16.88 38.30
N ILE A 63 -24.98 -15.67 37.74
CA ILE A 63 -23.75 -14.88 37.74
C ILE A 63 -23.46 -14.35 39.15
N ILE A 64 -24.43 -13.64 39.74
CA ILE A 64 -24.25 -13.00 41.05
C ILE A 64 -24.62 -13.92 42.22
N ASN A 65 -24.85 -15.21 41.93
CA ASN A 65 -25.27 -16.25 42.86
C ASN A 65 -26.46 -15.82 43.76
N SER A 66 -27.48 -15.21 43.15
CA SER A 66 -28.67 -14.71 43.83
C SER A 66 -29.85 -15.68 43.71
N ALA A 67 -30.84 -15.53 44.59
CA ALA A 67 -32.06 -16.32 44.52
C ALA A 67 -32.95 -15.90 43.34
N LEU A 68 -33.52 -16.90 42.66
CA LEU A 68 -34.47 -16.72 41.56
C LEU A 68 -35.88 -17.09 42.02
N PHE A 69 -36.85 -16.20 41.83
CA PHE A 69 -38.23 -16.38 42.28
C PHE A 69 -39.20 -16.28 41.09
N THR A 70 -40.29 -17.03 41.10
CA THR A 70 -41.40 -16.84 40.13
C THR A 70 -42.43 -15.89 40.75
N ARG A 71 -42.83 -14.86 40.02
CA ARG A 71 -43.79 -13.84 40.47
C ARG A 71 -44.78 -13.49 39.35
N GLU A 72 -46.03 -13.23 39.75
CA GLU A 72 -47.02 -12.60 38.87
C GLU A 72 -46.77 -11.09 38.84
N THR A 73 -46.55 -10.54 37.65
CA THR A 73 -46.24 -9.12 37.41
C THR A 73 -47.08 -8.60 36.24
N ALA A 74 -46.98 -7.31 35.91
CA ALA A 74 -47.62 -6.77 34.69
C ALA A 74 -47.05 -7.36 33.38
N LEU A 75 -45.91 -8.06 33.42
CA LEU A 75 -45.35 -8.84 32.29
C LEU A 75 -45.89 -10.30 32.25
N GLY A 76 -46.80 -10.66 33.15
CA GLY A 76 -47.27 -12.03 33.37
C GLY A 76 -46.51 -12.75 34.48
N GLU A 77 -46.66 -14.08 34.52
CA GLU A 77 -45.95 -14.94 35.47
C GLU A 77 -44.51 -15.18 34.99
N VAL A 78 -43.54 -14.50 35.60
CA VAL A 78 -42.12 -14.49 35.17
C VAL A 78 -41.15 -14.73 36.33
N GLN A 79 -39.94 -15.16 36.00
CA GLN A 79 -38.84 -15.26 36.97
C GLN A 79 -38.24 -13.89 37.26
N VAL A 80 -37.85 -13.65 38.51
CA VAL A 80 -37.28 -12.38 38.98
C VAL A 80 -36.10 -12.59 39.93
N THR A 81 -35.13 -11.69 39.84
CA THR A 81 -34.00 -11.55 40.76
C THR A 81 -33.53 -10.09 40.79
N GLY A 82 -32.69 -9.71 41.75
CA GLY A 82 -32.23 -8.33 41.86
C GLY A 82 -31.25 -8.09 43.01
N PHE A 83 -30.79 -6.85 43.13
CA PHE A 83 -29.89 -6.39 44.19
C PHE A 83 -30.15 -4.93 44.59
N PRO A 84 -29.75 -4.50 45.81
CA PRO A 84 -29.95 -3.12 46.26
C PRO A 84 -29.19 -2.09 45.41
N PRO A 85 -29.72 -0.86 45.22
CA PRO A 85 -29.07 0.18 44.45
C PRO A 85 -27.70 0.52 44.99
N SER A 86 -27.47 0.48 46.32
CA SER A 86 -26.13 0.72 46.90
C SER A 86 -25.03 -0.20 46.39
N LEU A 87 -25.37 -1.37 45.82
CA LEU A 87 -24.41 -2.31 45.26
C LEU A 87 -24.27 -2.18 43.73
N TRP A 88 -24.87 -1.17 43.10
CA TRP A 88 -24.96 -1.04 41.66
C TRP A 88 -23.59 -1.07 40.98
N ALA A 89 -22.58 -0.37 41.51
CA ALA A 89 -21.25 -0.32 40.92
C ALA A 89 -20.57 -1.70 40.90
N ARG A 90 -20.58 -2.40 42.04
CA ARG A 90 -19.99 -3.74 42.16
C ARG A 90 -20.74 -4.78 41.34
N LYS A 91 -22.08 -4.79 41.41
CA LYS A 91 -22.90 -5.81 40.76
C LYS A 91 -23.03 -5.61 39.25
N SER A 92 -23.02 -4.36 38.77
CA SER A 92 -22.93 -4.10 37.33
C SER A 92 -21.59 -4.54 36.77
N LYS A 93 -20.46 -4.30 37.46
CA LYS A 93 -19.14 -4.83 37.08
C LYS A 93 -19.13 -6.35 37.04
N GLU A 94 -19.68 -7.04 38.04
CA GLU A 94 -19.75 -8.52 38.08
C GLU A 94 -20.55 -9.09 36.90
N LEU A 95 -21.71 -8.51 36.59
CA LEU A 95 -22.56 -8.90 35.46
C LEU A 95 -21.92 -8.62 34.10
N TRP A 96 -21.22 -7.50 34.01
CA TRP A 96 -20.52 -7.06 32.82
C TRP A 96 -19.30 -7.93 32.55
N SER A 97 -18.60 -8.32 33.61
CA SER A 97 -17.37 -9.08 33.56
C SER A 97 -17.51 -10.43 32.88
N VAL A 98 -18.68 -11.06 32.94
CA VAL A 98 -18.94 -12.35 32.26
C VAL A 98 -19.40 -12.18 30.80
N GLY A 99 -19.19 -11.00 30.21
CA GLY A 99 -19.42 -10.73 28.78
C GLY A 99 -20.84 -10.30 28.41
N ASN A 100 -21.63 -9.78 29.36
CA ASN A 100 -22.97 -9.27 29.07
C ASN A 100 -22.98 -7.75 28.99
N ASP A 101 -23.78 -7.17 28.10
CA ASP A 101 -24.17 -5.77 28.26
C ASP A 101 -25.04 -5.64 29.51
N VAL A 102 -24.86 -4.56 30.28
CA VAL A 102 -25.62 -4.29 31.50
C VAL A 102 -26.19 -2.89 31.45
N TYR A 103 -27.51 -2.76 31.46
CA TYR A 103 -28.20 -1.48 31.54
C TYR A 103 -28.97 -1.39 32.86
N LEU A 104 -28.63 -0.42 33.70
CA LEU A 104 -29.32 -0.12 34.96
C LEU A 104 -30.13 1.18 34.82
N ALA A 105 -31.44 1.07 34.97
CA ALA A 105 -32.38 2.19 34.94
C ALA A 105 -32.86 2.50 36.37
N GLY A 106 -32.37 3.59 36.96
CA GLY A 106 -32.69 4.03 38.32
C GLY A 106 -33.95 4.89 38.36
N LEU A 107 -34.58 4.97 39.53
CA LEU A 107 -35.85 5.67 39.71
C LEU A 107 -35.64 7.09 40.24
N ASN A 108 -36.19 8.09 39.54
CA ASN A 108 -36.23 9.48 40.00
C ASN A 108 -37.32 9.71 41.06
N GLU A 109 -37.21 10.81 41.82
CA GLU A 109 -38.23 11.23 42.78
C GLU A 109 -39.60 11.51 42.14
N ASP A 110 -39.64 11.85 40.85
CA ASP A 110 -40.87 12.12 40.09
C ASP A 110 -41.54 10.84 39.52
N GLY A 111 -40.94 9.67 39.75
CA GLY A 111 -41.44 8.37 39.31
C GLY A 111 -41.01 7.97 37.89
N THR A 112 -40.20 8.77 37.20
CA THR A 112 -39.58 8.40 35.91
C THR A 112 -38.27 7.64 36.11
N HIS A 113 -37.85 6.83 35.14
CA HIS A 113 -36.55 6.16 35.21
C HIS A 113 -35.48 6.95 34.46
N HIS A 114 -34.31 7.10 35.08
CA HIS A 114 -33.10 7.62 34.43
C HIS A 114 -32.10 6.49 34.19
N ARG A 115 -31.17 6.69 33.26
CA ARG A 115 -30.06 5.75 33.07
C ARG A 115 -29.05 5.92 34.21
N THR A 116 -29.01 4.98 35.15
CA THR A 116 -27.99 4.96 36.21
C THR A 116 -26.66 4.51 35.65
N LYS A 117 -26.65 3.46 34.81
CA LYS A 117 -25.44 3.00 34.11
C LYS A 117 -25.80 2.20 32.88
N TYR A 118 -24.97 2.30 31.85
CA TYR A 118 -24.97 1.35 30.74
C TYR A 118 -23.52 0.93 30.49
N LEU A 119 -23.25 -0.36 30.64
CA LEU A 119 -21.96 -1.00 30.38
C LEU A 119 -22.14 -1.88 29.16
N ARG A 120 -21.40 -1.62 28.10
CA ARG A 120 -21.44 -2.49 26.92
C ARG A 120 -20.29 -3.48 27.01
N LYS A 121 -20.54 -4.74 26.65
CA LYS A 121 -19.53 -5.81 26.66
C LYS A 121 -18.26 -5.38 25.92
N GLU A 122 -18.40 -4.52 24.90
CA GLU A 122 -17.29 -3.97 24.14
C GLU A 122 -16.33 -3.09 24.95
N ASP A 123 -16.78 -2.45 26.03
CA ASP A 123 -15.95 -1.53 26.81
C ASP A 123 -15.05 -2.25 27.86
N TYR A 124 -15.10 -3.59 27.94
CA TYR A 124 -14.55 -4.36 29.08
C TYR A 124 -13.03 -4.59 29.00
N LEU A 125 -12.45 -4.53 27.82
CA LEU A 125 -11.00 -4.63 27.57
C LEU A 125 -10.59 -3.47 26.67
N PRO A 126 -9.99 -2.40 27.21
CA PRO A 126 -9.71 -1.20 26.42
C PRO A 126 -8.66 -1.51 25.36
N ILE A 127 -8.99 -1.22 24.11
CA ILE A 127 -8.03 -1.19 23.00
C ILE A 127 -6.90 -0.21 23.38
N ASP A 128 -5.68 -0.53 22.99
CA ASP A 128 -4.41 0.10 23.37
C ASP A 128 -3.89 -0.16 24.79
N SER A 129 -4.63 -0.90 25.64
CA SER A 129 -4.09 -1.33 26.93
C SER A 129 -2.88 -2.24 26.78
N VAL A 130 -1.88 -2.10 27.66
CA VAL A 130 -0.66 -2.91 27.62
C VAL A 130 -0.71 -4.00 28.68
N ILE A 131 -0.55 -5.25 28.25
CA ILE A 131 -0.42 -6.42 29.11
C ILE A 131 0.96 -7.06 28.98
N ASN A 132 1.48 -7.61 30.06
CA ASN A 132 2.70 -8.41 30.12
C ASN A 132 2.34 -9.90 30.04
N MET A 133 2.80 -10.55 28.99
CA MET A 133 2.58 -11.97 28.75
C MET A 133 3.90 -12.60 28.31
N ASP A 134 4.28 -13.74 28.89
CA ASP A 134 5.54 -14.42 28.59
C ASP A 134 6.81 -13.53 28.73
N GLY A 135 6.77 -12.53 29.61
CA GLY A 135 7.87 -11.58 29.84
C GLY A 135 8.03 -10.50 28.77
N ARG A 136 7.02 -10.31 27.91
CA ARG A 136 6.97 -9.27 26.86
C ARG A 136 5.70 -8.42 26.99
N LYS A 137 5.79 -7.16 26.58
CA LYS A 137 4.66 -6.21 26.59
C LYS A 137 3.90 -6.30 25.28
N PHE A 138 2.60 -6.54 25.39
CA PHE A 138 1.67 -6.59 24.27
C PHE A 138 0.60 -5.52 24.45
N ARG A 139 0.27 -4.80 23.39
CA ARG A 139 -0.81 -3.83 23.33
C ARG A 139 -2.08 -4.50 22.79
N ILE A 140 -3.23 -4.33 23.44
CA ILE A 140 -4.50 -4.83 22.92
C ILE A 140 -4.84 -4.06 21.64
N ASP A 141 -4.90 -4.76 20.53
CA ASP A 141 -5.13 -4.18 19.20
C ASP A 141 -6.61 -4.25 18.80
N GLY A 142 -7.31 -5.32 19.20
CA GLY A 142 -8.74 -5.46 18.95
C GLY A 142 -9.34 -6.63 19.74
N VAL A 143 -10.65 -6.58 19.97
CA VAL A 143 -11.37 -7.63 20.72
C VAL A 143 -12.56 -8.12 19.88
N ASP A 144 -12.59 -9.43 19.60
CA ASP A 144 -13.68 -10.12 18.92
C ASP A 144 -14.48 -10.91 19.97
N PHE A 145 -15.51 -10.28 20.51
CA PHE A 145 -16.38 -10.84 21.54
C PHE A 145 -17.26 -11.99 21.03
N ASP A 146 -17.55 -12.04 19.72
CA ASP A 146 -18.35 -13.11 19.13
C ASP A 146 -17.54 -14.40 18.96
N LYS A 147 -16.21 -14.27 18.81
CA LYS A 147 -15.27 -15.40 18.72
C LYS A 147 -14.49 -15.67 20.00
N ASP A 148 -14.73 -14.91 21.08
CA ASP A 148 -14.05 -15.04 22.38
C ASP A 148 -12.52 -14.85 22.27
N LYS A 149 -12.07 -13.92 21.42
CA LYS A 149 -10.65 -13.69 21.06
C LYS A 149 -10.23 -12.22 21.20
N VAL A 150 -8.96 -12.00 21.50
CA VAL A 150 -8.31 -10.69 21.58
C VAL A 150 -7.05 -10.68 20.72
N SER A 151 -6.94 -9.71 19.80
CA SER A 151 -5.73 -9.39 19.05
C SER A 151 -4.79 -8.56 19.93
N LEU A 152 -3.53 -8.97 20.00
CA LEU A 152 -2.47 -8.38 20.82
C LEU A 152 -1.26 -8.05 19.94
N GLN A 153 -0.79 -6.81 19.95
CA GLN A 153 0.40 -6.35 19.24
C GLN A 153 1.64 -6.36 20.13
N ASP A 154 2.72 -7.04 19.72
CA ASP A 154 4.00 -7.03 20.47
C ASP A 154 4.66 -5.63 20.42
N MET A 155 4.78 -4.96 21.55
CA MET A 155 5.29 -3.59 21.62
C MET A 155 6.79 -3.48 21.36
N ALA A 156 7.58 -4.52 21.70
CA ALA A 156 9.02 -4.49 21.46
C ALA A 156 9.35 -4.51 19.95
N LEU A 157 8.43 -5.04 19.14
CA LEU A 157 8.57 -5.16 17.69
C LEU A 157 7.83 -4.05 16.94
N ALA A 158 6.80 -3.44 17.55
CA ALA A 158 6.16 -2.23 17.04
C ALA A 158 7.14 -1.05 16.92
N ASP A 159 8.03 -0.86 17.91
CA ASP A 159 9.10 0.16 17.88
C ASP A 159 10.14 -0.09 16.76
N MET A 160 10.19 -1.30 16.22
CA MET A 160 11.05 -1.68 15.08
C MET A 160 10.33 -1.59 13.72
N ARG A 161 9.13 -0.97 13.66
CA ARG A 161 8.28 -0.83 12.46
C ARG A 161 7.78 -2.15 11.84
N MET A 162 7.73 -3.24 12.62
CA MET A 162 7.22 -4.55 12.20
C MET A 162 6.24 -5.06 13.28
N PRO A 163 4.99 -4.56 13.32
CA PRO A 163 4.04 -4.97 14.34
C PRO A 163 3.62 -6.43 14.14
N ILE A 164 3.93 -7.29 15.10
CA ILE A 164 3.45 -8.68 15.13
C ILE A 164 2.22 -8.74 16.02
N PHE A 165 1.12 -9.25 15.47
CA PHE A 165 -0.13 -9.48 16.18
C PHE A 165 -0.27 -10.96 16.56
N ARG A 166 -0.83 -11.21 17.75
CA ARG A 166 -1.09 -12.53 18.32
C ARG A 166 -2.53 -12.56 18.80
N GLU A 167 -3.28 -13.60 18.49
CA GLU A 167 -4.61 -13.80 19.05
C GLU A 167 -4.52 -14.64 20.32
N GLU A 168 -5.18 -14.20 21.39
CA GLU A 168 -5.34 -14.96 22.63
C GLU A 168 -6.82 -15.04 23.02
N PRO A 169 -7.25 -16.08 23.76
CA PRO A 169 -8.62 -16.15 24.26
C PRO A 169 -8.93 -14.96 25.19
N LEU A 170 -10.14 -14.41 25.05
CA LEU A 170 -10.63 -13.28 25.84
C LEU A 170 -10.44 -13.49 27.35
N ALA A 171 -10.74 -14.69 27.84
CA ALA A 171 -10.59 -15.05 29.23
C ALA A 171 -9.12 -15.01 29.73
N VAL A 172 -8.15 -15.37 28.88
CA VAL A 172 -6.72 -15.39 29.23
C VAL A 172 -6.16 -13.97 29.28
N VAL A 173 -6.48 -13.17 28.27
CA VAL A 173 -6.04 -11.77 28.21
C VAL A 173 -6.62 -10.96 29.35
N ARG A 174 -7.88 -11.23 29.68
CA ARG A 174 -8.55 -10.66 30.85
C ARG A 174 -7.82 -11.01 32.14
N GLU A 175 -7.52 -12.29 32.39
CA GLU A 175 -6.82 -12.71 33.61
C GLU A 175 -5.46 -11.99 33.73
N LEU A 176 -4.74 -11.82 32.62
CA LEU A 176 -3.46 -11.10 32.58
C LEU A 176 -3.60 -9.59 32.78
N TYR A 177 -4.67 -8.99 32.26
CA TYR A 177 -4.98 -7.57 32.44
C TYR A 177 -5.37 -7.28 33.90
N GLU A 178 -6.26 -8.09 34.47
CA GLU A 178 -6.70 -7.99 35.87
C GLU A 178 -5.54 -8.25 36.85
N GLN A 179 -4.67 -9.24 36.61
CA GLN A 179 -3.47 -9.47 37.42
C GLN A 179 -2.48 -8.31 37.38
N GLN A 180 -2.42 -7.56 36.27
CA GLN A 180 -1.57 -6.38 36.16
C GLN A 180 -2.19 -5.15 36.82
N ASP A 181 -3.50 -5.00 36.74
CA ASP A 181 -4.25 -3.96 37.45
C ASP A 181 -4.14 -4.18 38.98
N GLU A 182 -4.30 -5.42 39.45
CA GLU A 182 -4.05 -5.80 40.86
C GLU A 182 -2.59 -5.58 41.29
N ALA A 183 -1.61 -5.73 40.38
CA ALA A 183 -0.20 -5.47 40.66
C ALA A 183 0.16 -3.97 40.66
N LEU A 184 -0.61 -3.15 39.95
CA LEU A 184 -0.52 -1.67 39.97
C LEU A 184 -1.20 -1.08 41.20
N ASP A 185 -2.25 -1.74 41.71
CA ASP A 185 -2.96 -1.39 42.95
C ASP A 185 -2.38 -2.05 44.22
N ALA A 186 -1.24 -2.75 44.12
CA ALA A 186 -0.54 -3.33 45.27
C ALA A 186 0.18 -2.27 46.14
N ALA A 187 -0.56 -1.31 46.69
CA ALA A 187 -0.38 -0.97 48.09
C ALA A 187 -0.86 -2.19 48.91
N PRO A 188 -0.17 -2.58 50.00
CA PRO A 188 -0.54 -3.79 50.72
C PRO A 188 -2.00 -3.69 51.17
N GLU A 189 -2.80 -4.74 50.95
CA GLU A 189 -4.06 -4.94 51.66
C GLU A 189 -3.80 -4.61 53.12
N LYS A 190 -4.33 -3.46 53.55
CA LYS A 190 -4.18 -2.99 54.91
C LYS A 190 -5.04 -3.94 55.72
N ALA A 191 -4.39 -4.88 56.42
CA ALA A 191 -5.06 -5.69 57.44
C ALA A 191 -5.95 -4.76 58.26
N VAL A 192 -7.26 -5.07 58.34
CA VAL A 192 -8.26 -4.21 58.95
C VAL A 192 -7.80 -3.88 60.37
N ASP A 193 -7.28 -2.67 60.58
CA ASP A 193 -6.71 -2.26 61.86
C ASP A 193 -7.84 -1.61 62.67
N TYR A 194 -8.43 -2.41 63.56
CA TYR A 194 -9.45 -1.97 64.51
C TYR A 194 -9.00 -2.36 65.92
N LYS A 195 -9.24 -1.46 66.88
CA LYS A 195 -8.82 -1.66 68.28
C LYS A 195 -9.97 -1.39 69.24
N VAL A 196 -9.79 -1.89 70.46
CA VAL A 196 -10.71 -1.59 71.57
C VAL A 196 -10.82 -0.08 71.74
N GLY A 197 -12.04 0.44 71.67
CA GLY A 197 -12.36 1.87 71.74
C GLY A 197 -12.84 2.50 70.44
N ASP A 198 -12.74 1.81 69.30
CA ASP A 198 -13.22 2.34 68.00
C ASP A 198 -14.75 2.26 67.91
N SER A 199 -15.38 3.29 67.33
CA SER A 199 -16.83 3.27 67.04
C SER A 199 -17.06 2.60 65.70
N VAL A 200 -17.99 1.65 65.66
CA VAL A 200 -18.21 0.78 64.50
C VAL A 200 -19.69 0.58 64.25
N VAL A 201 -20.03 0.46 62.97
CA VAL A 201 -21.33 0.00 62.47
C VAL A 201 -21.08 -1.30 61.74
N VAL A 202 -21.73 -2.38 62.17
CA VAL A 202 -21.55 -3.73 61.60
C VAL A 202 -22.86 -4.20 61.00
N ASP A 203 -22.89 -4.28 59.67
CA ASP A 203 -24.05 -4.71 58.90
C ASP A 203 -23.99 -6.23 58.68
N LEU A 204 -24.89 -6.97 59.34
CA LEU A 204 -25.06 -8.40 59.14
C LEU A 204 -26.28 -8.66 58.27
N PRO A 205 -26.36 -9.83 57.58
CA PRO A 205 -27.48 -10.17 56.69
C PRO A 205 -28.88 -10.10 57.32
N THR A 206 -28.98 -10.05 58.64
CA THR A 206 -30.24 -10.05 59.39
C THR A 206 -30.45 -8.83 60.29
N ARG A 207 -29.43 -7.98 60.52
CA ARG A 207 -29.49 -6.79 61.39
C ARG A 207 -28.22 -5.95 61.34
N THR A 208 -28.32 -4.69 61.73
CA THR A 208 -27.19 -3.77 61.92
C THR A 208 -26.86 -3.61 63.40
N ILE A 209 -25.57 -3.58 63.74
CA ILE A 209 -25.07 -3.42 65.12
C ILE A 209 -24.20 -2.16 65.18
N GLU A 210 -24.60 -1.20 66.01
CA GLU A 210 -23.87 0.06 66.22
C GLU A 210 -23.35 0.15 67.65
N GLY A 211 -22.06 0.47 67.82
CA GLY A 211 -21.47 0.61 69.14
C GLY A 211 -19.96 0.82 69.13
N THR A 212 -19.34 0.66 70.29
CA THR A 212 -17.88 0.81 70.44
C THR A 212 -17.23 -0.54 70.70
N ILE A 213 -16.09 -0.84 70.09
CA ILE A 213 -15.39 -2.11 70.32
C ILE A 213 -14.91 -2.17 71.78
N GLY A 214 -15.46 -3.10 72.56
CA GLY A 214 -15.10 -3.32 73.96
C GLY A 214 -14.00 -4.38 74.15
N TYR A 215 -13.82 -5.28 73.18
CA TYR A 215 -12.82 -6.34 73.22
C TYR A 215 -12.54 -6.92 71.81
N VAL A 216 -11.28 -7.27 71.55
CA VAL A 216 -10.83 -7.99 70.35
C VAL A 216 -10.05 -9.24 70.79
N GLY A 217 -10.57 -10.41 70.48
CA GLY A 217 -9.96 -11.71 70.71
C GLY A 217 -9.40 -12.33 69.43
N GLU A 218 -8.79 -13.52 69.55
CA GLU A 218 -8.27 -14.25 68.38
C GLU A 218 -9.40 -14.74 67.44
N THR A 219 -10.59 -15.01 67.97
CA THR A 219 -11.71 -15.59 67.21
C THR A 219 -13.01 -14.79 67.25
N ASP A 220 -13.08 -13.76 68.10
CA ASP A 220 -14.29 -13.01 68.38
C ASP A 220 -14.01 -11.53 68.71
N VAL A 221 -14.99 -10.67 68.41
CA VAL A 221 -14.97 -9.23 68.69
C VAL A 221 -16.24 -8.85 69.42
N ARG A 222 -16.11 -8.10 70.51
CA ARG A 222 -17.24 -7.62 71.31
C ARG A 222 -17.48 -6.13 71.08
N ILE A 223 -18.72 -5.79 70.75
CA ILE A 223 -19.19 -4.43 70.55
C ILE A 223 -20.09 -4.05 71.73
N ASP A 224 -19.74 -2.99 72.44
CA ASP A 224 -20.56 -2.40 73.50
C ASP A 224 -21.60 -1.46 72.84
N THR A 225 -22.83 -1.95 72.69
CA THR A 225 -23.92 -1.26 72.00
C THR A 225 -24.66 -0.33 72.96
N SER A 226 -24.46 0.99 72.87
CA SER A 226 -25.04 1.95 73.82
C SER A 226 -26.50 2.33 73.54
N ALA A 227 -27.09 1.84 72.45
CA ALA A 227 -28.41 2.23 71.95
C ALA A 227 -29.61 1.92 72.88
N GLN A 228 -29.41 1.17 73.97
CA GLN A 228 -30.48 0.85 74.93
C GLN A 228 -30.31 1.47 76.33
N GLY A 229 -29.32 2.35 76.54
CA GLY A 229 -29.22 3.17 77.76
C GLY A 229 -28.78 2.44 79.06
N TYR A 230 -28.28 1.21 78.97
CA TYR A 230 -27.71 0.47 80.12
C TYR A 230 -26.24 0.12 79.89
N SER A 231 -25.40 0.35 80.91
CA SER A 231 -23.92 0.27 80.85
C SER A 231 -23.33 -1.15 80.64
N TRP A 232 -24.16 -2.17 80.45
CA TRP A 232 -23.76 -3.57 80.30
C TRP A 232 -24.25 -4.23 78.99
N SER A 233 -24.80 -3.45 78.06
CA SER A 233 -25.28 -3.97 76.77
C SER A 233 -24.10 -4.19 75.81
N ASN A 234 -23.88 -5.44 75.40
CA ASN A 234 -22.83 -5.81 74.45
C ASN A 234 -23.28 -6.96 73.54
N GLU A 235 -22.72 -7.00 72.34
CA GLU A 235 -22.85 -8.10 71.39
C GLU A 235 -21.48 -8.66 71.05
N VAL A 236 -21.38 -9.99 70.89
CA VAL A 236 -20.14 -10.69 70.52
C VAL A 236 -20.34 -11.33 69.17
N LEU A 237 -19.45 -11.03 68.23
CA LEU A 237 -19.43 -11.57 66.88
C LEU A 237 -18.18 -12.41 66.68
N ASN A 238 -18.26 -13.42 65.80
CA ASN A 238 -17.06 -14.06 65.30
C ASN A 238 -16.23 -13.01 64.55
N ARG A 239 -14.91 -13.07 64.71
CA ARG A 239 -13.98 -12.09 64.14
C ARG A 239 -14.14 -11.92 62.64
N GLN A 240 -14.30 -13.02 61.90
CA GLN A 240 -14.47 -12.97 60.46
C GLN A 240 -15.83 -12.37 60.08
N GLN A 241 -16.90 -12.70 60.82
CA GLN A 241 -18.21 -12.08 60.61
C GLN A 241 -18.24 -10.59 60.98
N PHE A 242 -17.39 -10.17 61.92
CA PHE A 242 -17.22 -8.78 62.29
C PHE A 242 -16.45 -8.00 61.22
N GLU A 243 -15.36 -8.56 60.69
CA GLU A 243 -14.56 -7.98 59.61
C GLU A 243 -15.38 -7.92 58.30
N ASP A 244 -16.13 -8.98 57.95
CA ASP A 244 -16.98 -9.04 56.76
C ASP A 244 -18.16 -8.04 56.80
N GLY A 245 -18.63 -7.69 57.99
CA GLY A 245 -19.75 -6.77 58.21
C GLY A 245 -19.33 -5.34 58.54
N LEU A 246 -18.03 -5.05 58.64
CA LEU A 246 -17.52 -3.78 59.13
C LEU A 246 -17.77 -2.66 58.11
N ARG A 247 -18.60 -1.67 58.45
CA ARG A 247 -18.75 -0.45 57.66
C ARG A 247 -17.71 0.56 58.15
N GLN A 248 -16.57 0.64 57.47
CA GLN A 248 -15.78 1.86 57.50
C GLN A 248 -16.40 2.82 56.49
N ASP A 249 -16.45 4.11 56.83
CA ASP A 249 -16.64 5.17 55.84
C ASP A 249 -15.51 5.01 54.81
N GLU A 250 -15.79 4.26 53.74
CA GLU A 250 -14.99 4.28 52.52
C GLU A 250 -14.88 5.75 52.08
N PRO A 251 -13.71 6.18 51.58
CA PRO A 251 -13.64 7.49 50.95
C PRO A 251 -14.63 7.48 49.78
N GLU A 252 -15.76 8.18 49.94
CA GLU A 252 -16.53 8.65 48.80
C GLU A 252 -15.54 9.39 47.92
N LEU A 253 -15.28 8.86 46.71
CA LEU A 253 -14.63 9.63 45.67
C LEU A 253 -15.47 10.90 45.52
N SER A 254 -14.89 12.04 45.87
CA SER A 254 -15.57 13.33 45.76
C SER A 254 -15.92 13.61 44.29
N ASP A 255 -16.91 14.46 44.01
CA ASP A 255 -17.21 14.90 42.63
C ASP A 255 -15.94 15.42 41.92
N GLU A 256 -14.96 15.98 42.65
CA GLU A 256 -13.64 16.41 42.12
C GLU A 256 -12.66 15.26 41.77
N GLU A 257 -12.89 14.05 42.28
CA GLU A 257 -12.11 12.84 41.97
C GLU A 257 -12.79 11.99 40.89
N LEU A 258 -14.12 12.02 40.83
CA LEU A 258 -14.93 11.48 39.73
C LEU A 258 -14.81 12.32 38.46
N ASP A 259 -14.71 13.65 38.59
CA ASP A 259 -14.44 14.55 37.48
C ASP A 259 -13.10 14.25 36.82
N LYS A 260 -12.13 13.60 37.48
CA LYS A 260 -10.81 13.24 36.93
C LYS A 260 -10.78 11.86 36.25
N LEU A 261 -11.91 11.17 36.19
CA LEU A 261 -12.01 9.90 35.48
C LEU A 261 -12.29 10.16 34.00
N PRO A 262 -11.84 9.26 33.10
CA PRO A 262 -12.13 9.40 31.68
C PRO A 262 -13.64 9.31 31.43
N ILE A 263 -14.21 10.32 30.77
CA ILE A 263 -15.65 10.43 30.49
C ILE A 263 -15.84 10.51 28.97
N SER A 264 -16.65 9.61 28.43
CA SER A 264 -17.01 9.60 27.00
C SER A 264 -18.30 10.36 26.76
N VAL A 265 -18.26 11.36 25.87
CA VAL A 265 -19.40 12.17 25.45
C VAL A 265 -19.49 12.20 23.94
N GLU A 266 -20.71 12.32 23.41
CA GLU A 266 -20.96 12.38 21.96
C GLU A 266 -20.73 13.81 21.48
N VAL A 267 -19.72 14.00 20.64
CA VAL A 267 -19.34 15.31 20.08
C VAL A 267 -19.37 15.16 18.55
N ASN A 268 -20.38 15.75 17.90
CA ASN A 268 -20.62 15.69 16.44
C ASN A 268 -20.89 14.30 15.86
N GLY A 269 -21.60 13.44 16.61
CA GLY A 269 -21.99 12.10 16.14
C GLY A 269 -20.93 11.02 16.31
N GLU A 270 -19.77 11.35 16.89
CA GLU A 270 -18.74 10.40 17.32
C GLU A 270 -18.55 10.47 18.84
N TRP A 271 -18.31 9.32 19.46
CA TRP A 271 -18.09 9.23 20.91
C TRP A 271 -16.62 9.43 21.23
N GLN A 272 -16.28 10.51 21.93
CA GLN A 272 -14.91 10.85 22.32
C GLN A 272 -14.74 10.75 23.83
N THR A 273 -13.64 10.18 24.29
CA THR A 273 -13.31 10.00 25.70
C THR A 273 -12.34 11.07 26.17
N PHE A 274 -12.79 11.93 27.07
CA PHE A 274 -12.01 13.01 27.66
C PHE A 274 -11.43 12.57 29.00
N PRO A 275 -10.26 13.09 29.39
CA PRO A 275 -9.59 12.68 30.63
C PRO A 275 -10.35 13.09 31.89
N ASP A 276 -11.18 14.12 31.80
CA ASP A 276 -11.97 14.66 32.90
C ASP A 276 -13.27 15.34 32.40
N ALA A 277 -14.17 15.64 33.34
CA ALA A 277 -15.46 16.26 33.05
C ALA A 277 -15.32 17.71 32.54
N ALA A 278 -14.25 18.42 32.90
CA ALA A 278 -14.00 19.78 32.44
C ALA A 278 -13.62 19.81 30.95
N ALA A 279 -12.79 18.87 30.51
CA ALA A 279 -12.44 18.68 29.10
C ALA A 279 -13.63 18.18 28.27
N ALA A 280 -14.50 17.33 28.85
CA ALA A 280 -15.74 16.91 28.23
C ALA A 280 -16.74 18.08 28.08
N ASP A 281 -16.87 18.95 29.09
CA ASP A 281 -17.75 20.13 29.06
C ASP A 281 -17.20 21.23 28.12
N GLU A 282 -15.88 21.40 28.01
CA GLU A 282 -15.25 22.30 27.03
C GLU A 282 -15.47 21.81 25.58
N ALA A 283 -15.49 20.49 25.35
CA ALA A 283 -15.78 19.89 24.05
C ALA A 283 -17.28 19.85 23.71
N LEU A 284 -18.16 19.65 24.70
CA LEU A 284 -19.62 19.71 24.54
C LEU A 284 -20.15 21.14 24.32
N ASN A 285 -19.46 22.14 24.88
CA ASN A 285 -19.76 23.56 24.69
C ASN A 285 -18.89 24.22 23.61
N ALA A 286 -17.98 23.49 22.98
CA ALA A 286 -17.35 23.92 21.74
C ALA A 286 -18.44 24.07 20.67
N GLU A 287 -18.37 25.14 19.87
CA GLU A 287 -19.31 25.31 18.77
C GLU A 287 -19.36 24.01 17.93
N PRO A 288 -20.56 23.53 17.53
CA PRO A 288 -20.71 22.26 16.84
C PRO A 288 -19.70 22.19 15.70
N VAL A 289 -18.89 21.11 15.64
CA VAL A 289 -17.90 20.97 14.58
C VAL A 289 -18.69 20.98 13.29
N PRO A 290 -18.43 21.97 12.43
CA PRO A 290 -19.19 22.13 11.22
C PRO A 290 -19.02 20.88 10.34
N GLU A 291 -20.15 20.39 9.84
CA GLU A 291 -20.23 19.14 9.07
C GLU A 291 -19.19 19.12 7.96
N ALA A 292 -18.38 18.05 7.92
CA ALA A 292 -17.37 17.89 6.88
C ALA A 292 -18.07 17.81 5.53
N ALA A 293 -17.67 18.66 4.60
CA ALA A 293 -18.20 18.60 3.25
C ALA A 293 -17.66 17.35 2.52
N GLY A 294 -18.44 16.79 1.60
CA GLY A 294 -17.97 15.75 0.68
C GLY A 294 -16.90 16.25 -0.28
N ASN A 295 -16.70 15.56 -1.39
CA ASN A 295 -15.74 15.99 -2.42
C ASN A 295 -16.03 17.41 -2.92
N PHE A 296 -15.03 18.28 -2.88
CA PHE A 296 -15.14 19.67 -3.30
C PHE A 296 -15.39 19.78 -4.81
N HIS A 297 -16.31 20.64 -5.24
CA HIS A 297 -16.55 20.92 -6.65
C HIS A 297 -16.12 22.36 -7.02
N ILE A 298 -15.21 22.47 -7.99
CA ILE A 298 -14.69 23.74 -8.50
C ILE A 298 -15.71 24.34 -9.46
N THR A 299 -16.26 25.49 -9.06
CA THR A 299 -17.23 26.25 -9.85
C THR A 299 -16.66 27.55 -10.44
N ASN A 300 -15.43 27.93 -10.05
CA ASN A 300 -14.79 29.16 -10.49
C ASN A 300 -13.80 28.89 -11.62
N ASP A 301 -14.13 29.31 -12.84
CA ASP A 301 -13.26 29.15 -14.02
C ASP A 301 -11.98 30.00 -13.96
N HIS A 302 -11.93 31.03 -13.11
CA HIS A 302 -10.77 31.90 -12.91
C HIS A 302 -9.94 31.51 -11.67
N LEU A 303 -10.04 30.24 -11.24
CA LEU A 303 -9.32 29.75 -10.07
C LEU A 303 -7.81 29.96 -10.26
N GLY A 304 -7.20 30.63 -9.29
CA GLY A 304 -5.77 30.90 -9.25
C GLY A 304 -5.27 32.14 -10.01
N GLU A 305 -6.16 32.90 -10.67
CA GLU A 305 -5.80 34.21 -11.24
C GLU A 305 -5.53 35.25 -10.15
N GLY A 306 -4.48 36.05 -10.30
CA GLY A 306 -4.14 37.14 -9.37
C GLY A 306 -2.69 37.58 -9.44
N GLY A 307 -2.37 38.70 -8.78
CA GLY A 307 -0.98 39.19 -8.67
C GLY A 307 -0.14 38.34 -7.70
N ALA A 308 1.20 38.44 -7.79
CA ALA A 308 2.12 37.62 -7.00
C ALA A 308 1.84 37.63 -5.48
N LYS A 309 1.58 38.81 -4.88
CA LYS A 309 1.24 38.91 -3.45
C LYS A 309 -0.12 38.33 -3.09
N GLN A 310 -1.08 38.38 -4.01
CA GLN A 310 -2.41 37.78 -3.80
C GLN A 310 -2.33 36.26 -3.84
N LYS A 311 -1.54 35.69 -4.76
CA LYS A 311 -1.24 34.25 -4.82
C LYS A 311 -0.53 33.79 -3.54
N TYR A 312 0.49 34.52 -3.10
CA TYR A 312 1.17 34.26 -1.83
C TYR A 312 0.19 34.25 -0.65
N ALA A 313 -0.66 35.28 -0.52
CA ALA A 313 -1.63 35.35 0.58
C ALA A 313 -2.63 34.18 0.59
N ARG A 314 -3.09 33.74 -0.59
CA ARG A 314 -3.96 32.55 -0.72
C ARG A 314 -3.26 31.27 -0.31
N ASN A 315 -2.00 31.07 -0.73
CA ASN A 315 -1.22 29.90 -0.32
C ASN A 315 -1.04 29.86 1.19
N ILE A 316 -0.69 30.98 1.82
CA ILE A 316 -0.53 31.07 3.28
C ILE A 316 -1.86 30.81 4.00
N ALA A 317 -2.96 31.36 3.50
CA ALA A 317 -4.28 31.09 4.07
C ALA A 317 -4.61 29.59 4.00
N ALA A 318 -4.43 28.95 2.85
CA ALA A 318 -4.67 27.52 2.69
C ALA A 318 -3.78 26.66 3.60
N ILE A 319 -2.48 26.97 3.72
CA ILE A 319 -1.56 26.24 4.62
C ILE A 319 -1.98 26.39 6.07
N ARG A 320 -2.35 27.61 6.50
CA ARG A 320 -2.85 27.84 7.87
C ARG A 320 -4.14 27.07 8.14
N THR A 321 -5.08 27.09 7.19
CA THR A 321 -6.32 26.31 7.28
C THR A 321 -6.02 24.82 7.34
N LEU A 322 -5.10 24.30 6.53
CA LEU A 322 -4.67 22.90 6.61
C LEU A 322 -4.16 22.55 8.01
N PHE A 323 -3.19 23.32 8.53
CA PHE A 323 -2.60 23.05 9.84
C PHE A 323 -3.62 23.17 10.97
N GLN A 324 -4.56 24.09 10.87
CA GLN A 324 -5.68 24.19 11.80
C GLN A 324 -6.53 22.92 11.76
N LEU A 325 -6.94 22.46 10.57
CA LEU A 325 -7.74 21.23 10.42
C LEU A 325 -7.02 19.97 10.91
N GLU A 326 -5.70 19.90 10.75
CA GLU A 326 -4.87 18.81 11.25
C GLU A 326 -4.74 18.84 12.76
N GLN A 327 -4.56 20.03 13.35
CA GLN A 327 -4.52 20.22 14.79
C GLN A 327 -5.86 19.90 15.46
N GLU A 328 -6.96 20.22 14.77
CA GLU A 328 -8.34 19.94 15.22
C GLU A 328 -8.81 18.52 14.88
N HIS A 329 -7.97 17.71 14.22
CA HIS A 329 -8.27 16.32 13.82
C HIS A 329 -9.60 16.14 13.07
N ARG A 330 -10.00 17.09 12.22
CA ARG A 330 -11.29 17.07 11.53
C ARG A 330 -11.22 17.29 10.02
N GLY A 331 -12.34 17.02 9.33
CA GLY A 331 -12.55 17.36 7.93
C GLY A 331 -12.75 18.86 7.69
N ALA A 332 -12.57 19.30 6.44
CA ALA A 332 -12.81 20.69 6.05
C ALA A 332 -14.30 20.95 5.81
N THR A 333 -14.77 22.11 6.25
CA THR A 333 -16.09 22.65 5.86
C THR A 333 -16.12 23.12 4.42
N ALA A 334 -17.30 23.40 3.86
CA ALA A 334 -17.43 23.97 2.52
C ALA A 334 -16.69 25.33 2.38
N GLU A 335 -16.71 26.16 3.42
CA GLU A 335 -15.99 27.44 3.48
C GLU A 335 -14.47 27.24 3.53
N GLU A 336 -14.00 26.27 4.32
CA GLU A 336 -12.57 25.94 4.40
C GLU A 336 -12.07 25.28 3.13
N GLN A 337 -12.85 24.41 2.49
CA GLN A 337 -12.54 23.87 1.17
C GLN A 337 -12.41 24.98 0.11
N LYS A 338 -13.23 26.04 0.18
CA LYS A 338 -13.06 27.24 -0.68
C LYS A 338 -11.77 28.00 -0.39
N MET A 339 -11.22 27.95 0.82
CA MET A 339 -9.92 28.54 1.15
C MET A 339 -8.77 27.65 0.67
N LEU A 340 -8.87 26.35 0.94
CA LEU A 340 -7.90 25.33 0.53
C LEU A 340 -7.74 25.26 -0.99
N SER A 341 -8.85 25.27 -1.74
CA SER A 341 -8.86 25.24 -3.21
C SER A 341 -8.22 26.47 -3.87
N GLN A 342 -7.99 27.55 -3.13
CA GLN A 342 -7.28 28.73 -3.65
C GLN A 342 -5.76 28.60 -3.64
N TYR A 343 -5.22 27.50 -3.13
CA TYR A 343 -3.79 27.21 -3.20
C TYR A 343 -3.35 27.03 -4.66
N VAL A 344 -2.35 27.81 -5.07
CA VAL A 344 -1.83 27.84 -6.45
C VAL A 344 -0.36 27.45 -6.54
N GLY A 345 0.23 26.98 -5.44
CA GLY A 345 1.63 26.62 -5.37
C GLY A 345 2.57 27.81 -5.53
N TRP A 346 3.87 27.50 -5.58
CA TRP A 346 4.92 28.51 -5.52
C TRP A 346 5.46 28.92 -6.91
N GLY A 347 4.84 28.39 -7.98
CA GLY A 347 5.18 28.70 -9.36
C GLY A 347 5.22 30.19 -9.64
N GLY A 348 6.38 30.70 -10.08
CA GLY A 348 6.55 32.12 -10.40
C GLY A 348 6.55 33.06 -9.19
N LEU A 349 6.76 32.54 -7.96
CA LEU A 349 6.92 33.31 -6.73
C LEU A 349 8.34 33.21 -6.11
N PRO A 350 9.44 33.34 -6.87
CA PRO A 350 10.80 33.19 -6.34
C PRO A 350 11.12 34.22 -5.26
N ASP A 351 10.55 35.43 -5.37
CA ASP A 351 10.76 36.53 -4.43
C ASP A 351 10.30 36.18 -3.00
N ALA A 352 9.35 35.25 -2.82
CA ALA A 352 8.89 34.82 -1.49
C ALA A 352 9.96 34.02 -0.71
N PHE A 353 10.98 33.51 -1.41
CA PHE A 353 12.07 32.71 -0.84
C PHE A 353 13.41 33.47 -0.80
N ASP A 354 13.41 34.74 -1.22
CA ASP A 354 14.61 35.57 -1.31
C ASP A 354 14.77 36.44 -0.04
N PRO A 355 15.77 36.16 0.82
CA PRO A 355 15.99 36.94 2.04
C PRO A 355 16.49 38.37 1.76
N ASP A 356 17.04 38.63 0.57
CA ASP A 356 17.63 39.92 0.20
C ASP A 356 16.62 40.85 -0.50
N LYS A 357 15.37 40.38 -0.67
CA LYS A 357 14.31 41.12 -1.37
C LYS A 357 13.51 41.98 -0.40
N ASP A 358 13.93 43.25 -0.23
CA ASP A 358 13.33 44.20 0.72
C ASP A 358 11.78 44.30 0.67
N ASN A 359 11.19 44.26 -0.53
CA ASN A 359 9.73 44.36 -0.70
C ASN A 359 8.96 43.06 -0.44
N TRP A 360 9.66 41.97 -0.09
CA TRP A 360 9.16 40.63 0.26
C TRP A 360 9.67 40.11 1.61
N ALA A 361 10.44 40.89 2.36
CA ALA A 361 11.07 40.45 3.61
C ALA A 361 10.07 39.95 4.68
N LYS A 362 8.84 40.50 4.70
CA LYS A 362 7.77 40.06 5.61
C LYS A 362 7.26 38.68 5.22
N GLU A 363 6.96 38.51 3.94
CA GLU A 363 6.49 37.27 3.34
C GLU A 363 7.54 36.15 3.50
N TYR A 364 8.82 36.45 3.26
CA TYR A 364 9.91 35.50 3.50
C TYR A 364 9.94 35.00 4.96
N THR A 365 9.87 35.92 5.92
CA THR A 365 9.94 35.58 7.35
C THR A 365 8.72 34.78 7.79
N GLU A 366 7.52 35.14 7.31
CA GLU A 366 6.28 34.43 7.60
C GLU A 366 6.31 33.00 7.04
N LEU A 367 6.69 32.84 5.77
CA LEU A 367 6.78 31.53 5.12
C LEU A 367 7.82 30.62 5.80
N LYS A 368 9.00 31.17 6.11
CA LYS A 368 10.09 30.42 6.76
C LYS A 368 9.73 29.99 8.19
N GLY A 369 8.89 30.77 8.89
CA GLY A 369 8.42 30.43 10.23
C GLY A 369 7.19 29.51 10.25
N LEU A 370 6.41 29.46 9.16
CA LEU A 370 5.19 28.66 9.07
C LEU A 370 5.48 27.19 8.72
N LEU A 371 6.42 26.94 7.82
CA LEU A 371 6.74 25.60 7.33
C LEU A 371 7.90 24.96 8.10
N SER A 372 7.89 23.62 8.21
CA SER A 372 9.08 22.86 8.63
C SER A 372 10.22 23.03 7.62
N GLU A 373 11.45 22.65 7.99
CA GLU A 373 12.60 22.76 7.09
C GLU A 373 12.42 21.94 5.80
N ASP A 374 11.86 20.73 5.90
CA ASP A 374 11.63 19.85 4.75
C ASP A 374 10.51 20.39 3.84
N GLU A 375 9.38 20.84 4.42
CA GLU A 375 8.30 21.48 3.66
C GLU A 375 8.75 22.77 2.99
N TYR A 376 9.57 23.57 3.69
CA TYR A 376 10.13 24.79 3.12
C TYR A 376 11.08 24.50 1.96
N ALA A 377 11.92 23.47 2.08
CA ALA A 377 12.81 23.04 1.00
C ALA A 377 12.02 22.53 -0.22
N ALA A 378 10.97 21.73 0.01
CA ALA A 378 10.06 21.25 -1.03
C ALA A 378 9.35 22.42 -1.73
N ALA A 379 8.73 23.33 -0.95
CA ALA A 379 8.08 24.54 -1.44
C ALA A 379 9.02 25.39 -2.30
N ARG A 380 10.25 25.62 -1.83
CA ARG A 380 11.28 26.37 -2.58
C ARG A 380 11.68 25.68 -3.88
N SER A 381 11.83 24.36 -3.87
CA SER A 381 12.17 23.59 -5.06
C SER A 381 11.05 23.61 -6.12
N SER A 382 9.80 23.78 -5.67
CA SER A 382 8.62 23.80 -6.53
C SER A 382 8.39 25.12 -7.27
N VAL A 383 9.14 26.18 -6.96
CA VAL A 383 9.00 27.53 -7.58
C VAL A 383 9.08 27.49 -9.12
N LEU A 384 9.83 26.53 -9.67
CA LEU A 384 10.02 26.38 -11.11
C LEU A 384 8.95 25.53 -11.79
N ASN A 385 8.24 24.68 -11.05
CA ASN A 385 7.46 23.58 -11.62
C ASN A 385 6.03 23.44 -11.07
N ALA A 386 5.65 24.13 -9.99
CA ALA A 386 4.31 24.06 -9.40
C ALA A 386 3.31 24.93 -10.19
N HIS A 387 2.71 24.34 -11.22
CA HIS A 387 1.71 24.98 -12.06
C HIS A 387 0.42 24.19 -12.07
N TYR A 388 -0.69 24.88 -11.80
CA TYR A 388 -2.03 24.28 -11.78
C TYR A 388 -2.68 24.37 -13.16
N THR A 389 -3.38 23.31 -13.54
CA THR A 389 -4.11 23.25 -14.81
C THR A 389 -5.37 24.13 -14.73
N SER A 390 -5.64 24.87 -15.80
CA SER A 390 -6.82 25.73 -15.89
C SER A 390 -8.11 24.89 -15.92
N PRO A 391 -9.19 25.32 -15.22
CA PRO A 391 -10.51 24.71 -15.33
C PRO A 391 -11.00 24.54 -16.77
N THR A 392 -10.68 25.50 -17.66
CA THR A 392 -11.05 25.42 -19.09
C THR A 392 -10.42 24.22 -19.79
N VAL A 393 -9.15 23.92 -19.49
CA VAL A 393 -8.42 22.79 -20.10
C VAL A 393 -8.91 21.46 -19.53
N ILE A 394 -9.18 21.41 -18.22
CA ILE A 394 -9.67 20.20 -17.56
C ILE A 394 -11.06 19.82 -18.09
N ARG A 395 -11.96 20.79 -18.22
CA ARG A 395 -13.31 20.58 -18.77
C ARG A 395 -13.24 19.99 -20.17
N ALA A 396 -12.39 20.54 -21.03
CA ALA A 396 -12.14 20.02 -22.37
C ALA A 396 -11.64 18.56 -22.38
N ILE A 397 -10.80 18.15 -21.41
CA ILE A 397 -10.36 16.76 -21.28
C ILE A 397 -11.53 15.85 -20.92
N TYR A 398 -12.36 16.23 -19.93
CA TYR A 398 -13.53 15.44 -19.56
C TYR A 398 -14.58 15.39 -20.67
N ASP A 399 -14.83 16.49 -21.38
CA ASP A 399 -15.75 16.52 -22.53
C ASP A 399 -15.31 15.53 -23.62
N ALA A 400 -14.00 15.44 -23.89
CA ALA A 400 -13.46 14.48 -24.85
C ALA A 400 -13.67 13.02 -24.41
N VAL A 401 -13.38 12.71 -23.15
CA VAL A 401 -13.51 11.37 -22.59
C VAL A 401 -14.98 10.95 -22.44
N GLU A 402 -15.86 11.90 -22.10
CA GLU A 402 -17.30 11.70 -22.08
C GLU A 402 -17.84 11.36 -23.47
N LYS A 403 -17.37 12.07 -24.50
CA LYS A 403 -17.72 11.80 -25.90
C LYS A 403 -17.26 10.41 -26.37
N MET A 404 -16.15 9.90 -25.83
CA MET A 404 -15.71 8.53 -26.08
C MET A 404 -16.63 7.48 -25.42
N GLY A 405 -17.50 7.88 -24.49
CA GLY A 405 -18.47 7.00 -23.84
C GLY A 405 -18.15 6.65 -22.39
N PHE A 406 -17.08 7.20 -21.79
CA PHE A 406 -16.79 6.97 -20.38
C PHE A 406 -17.84 7.66 -19.49
N ARG A 407 -18.42 6.90 -18.56
CA ARG A 407 -19.44 7.38 -17.61
C ARG A 407 -19.03 7.13 -16.17
N SER A 408 -18.48 5.97 -15.88
CA SER A 408 -18.04 5.62 -14.53
C SER A 408 -16.89 4.62 -14.60
N GLY A 409 -16.02 4.62 -13.60
CA GLY A 409 -14.92 3.67 -13.47
C GLY A 409 -13.88 4.13 -12.47
N ASN A 410 -12.71 3.49 -12.50
CA ASN A 410 -11.57 3.88 -11.67
C ASN A 410 -10.75 4.97 -12.38
N ILE A 411 -10.72 6.18 -11.81
CA ILE A 411 -9.99 7.34 -12.35
C ILE A 411 -8.70 7.55 -11.56
N LEU A 412 -7.56 7.59 -12.25
CA LEU A 412 -6.25 7.93 -11.69
C LEU A 412 -5.86 9.37 -12.04
N GLU A 413 -5.43 10.14 -11.03
CA GLU A 413 -4.65 11.36 -11.20
C GLU A 413 -3.25 11.18 -10.56
N PRO A 414 -2.18 10.92 -11.34
CA PRO A 414 -0.90 10.46 -10.81
C PRO A 414 0.03 11.56 -10.27
N SER A 415 -0.34 12.82 -10.45
CA SER A 415 0.38 14.02 -9.98
C SER A 415 -0.62 15.16 -9.75
N MET A 416 -1.46 14.98 -8.74
CA MET A 416 -2.72 15.73 -8.61
C MET A 416 -2.57 17.15 -8.07
N GLY A 417 -1.45 17.50 -7.42
CA GLY A 417 -1.35 18.73 -6.64
C GLY A 417 -2.45 18.79 -5.58
N VAL A 418 -3.21 19.89 -5.53
CA VAL A 418 -4.43 20.00 -4.71
C VAL A 418 -5.68 19.42 -5.38
N GLY A 419 -5.56 18.70 -6.51
CA GLY A 419 -6.61 17.89 -7.15
C GLY A 419 -7.60 18.63 -8.03
N ASN A 420 -7.16 19.61 -8.85
CA ASN A 420 -8.08 20.35 -9.72
C ASN A 420 -8.86 19.45 -10.70
N PHE A 421 -8.31 18.31 -11.13
CA PHE A 421 -9.06 17.39 -11.99
C PHE A 421 -10.22 16.74 -11.25
N PHE A 422 -10.04 16.33 -9.98
CA PHE A 422 -11.14 15.81 -9.16
C PHE A 422 -12.19 16.89 -8.88
N GLY A 423 -11.77 18.11 -8.57
CA GLY A 423 -12.70 19.21 -8.34
C GLY A 423 -13.52 19.60 -9.57
N MET A 424 -13.08 19.24 -10.77
CA MET A 424 -13.75 19.53 -12.04
C MET A 424 -14.45 18.31 -12.64
N LEU A 425 -14.58 17.21 -11.88
CA LEU A 425 -15.27 16.00 -12.33
C LEU A 425 -16.73 16.34 -12.71
N PRO A 426 -17.19 15.98 -13.92
CA PRO A 426 -18.55 16.31 -14.36
C PRO A 426 -19.60 15.45 -13.64
N ASP A 427 -20.83 15.96 -13.57
CA ASP A 427 -21.97 15.28 -12.91
C ASP A 427 -22.19 13.86 -13.45
N THR A 428 -21.97 13.65 -14.74
CA THR A 428 -22.11 12.36 -15.42
C THR A 428 -21.05 11.33 -15.04
N MET A 429 -20.03 11.72 -14.26
CA MET A 429 -18.93 10.87 -13.82
C MET A 429 -18.79 10.78 -12.30
N GLN A 430 -19.73 11.33 -11.52
CA GLN A 430 -19.66 11.37 -10.05
C GLN A 430 -19.65 9.96 -9.41
N ASP A 431 -20.20 8.95 -10.08
CA ASP A 431 -20.16 7.56 -9.62
C ASP A 431 -18.78 6.90 -9.79
N SER A 432 -17.78 7.64 -10.29
CA SER A 432 -16.42 7.16 -10.46
C SER A 432 -15.64 7.09 -9.15
N ARG A 433 -14.73 6.13 -9.07
CA ARG A 433 -13.79 6.00 -7.94
C ARG A 433 -12.52 6.77 -8.24
N LEU A 434 -12.16 7.69 -7.36
CA LEU A 434 -11.07 8.62 -7.55
C LEU A 434 -9.81 8.15 -6.81
N TYR A 435 -8.70 8.06 -7.54
CA TYR A 435 -7.39 7.64 -7.03
C TYR A 435 -6.35 8.70 -7.35
N GLY A 436 -5.87 9.39 -6.32
CA GLY A 436 -4.94 10.51 -6.44
C GLY A 436 -3.55 10.16 -5.91
N VAL A 437 -2.52 10.66 -6.57
CA VAL A 437 -1.13 10.55 -6.09
C VAL A 437 -0.49 11.92 -6.15
N GLU A 438 0.13 12.35 -5.05
CA GLU A 438 0.87 13.60 -4.99
C GLU A 438 2.17 13.43 -4.21
N LEU A 439 3.27 13.94 -4.77
CA LEU A 439 4.59 13.84 -4.19
C LEU A 439 4.78 14.86 -3.06
N ASP A 440 4.29 16.08 -3.23
CA ASP A 440 4.47 17.15 -2.25
C ASP A 440 3.49 17.00 -1.07
N SER A 441 4.05 17.02 0.15
CA SER A 441 3.30 16.75 1.37
C SER A 441 2.17 17.76 1.64
N ILE A 442 2.41 19.05 1.39
CA ILE A 442 1.41 20.09 1.66
C ILE A 442 0.25 19.96 0.68
N THR A 443 0.55 19.87 -0.61
CA THR A 443 -0.48 19.77 -1.65
C THR A 443 -1.28 18.47 -1.56
N GLY A 444 -0.63 17.34 -1.29
CA GLY A 444 -1.30 16.06 -1.08
C GLY A 444 -2.23 16.06 0.12
N ARG A 445 -1.83 16.69 1.24
CA ARG A 445 -2.69 16.82 2.43
C ARG A 445 -3.83 17.82 2.21
N ILE A 446 -3.61 18.91 1.47
CA ILE A 446 -4.70 19.79 1.02
C ILE A 446 -5.69 19.01 0.16
N ALA A 447 -5.21 18.19 -0.78
CA ALA A 447 -6.07 17.36 -1.63
C ALA A 447 -6.93 16.39 -0.80
N GLN A 448 -6.35 15.74 0.22
CA GLN A 448 -7.10 14.87 1.15
C GLN A 448 -8.23 15.61 1.88
N LYS A 449 -8.03 16.89 2.22
CA LYS A 449 -9.08 17.72 2.84
C LYS A 449 -10.12 18.23 1.84
N LEU A 450 -9.76 18.36 0.57
CA LEU A 450 -10.68 18.74 -0.51
C LEU A 450 -11.52 17.57 -1.02
N TYR A 451 -10.98 16.36 -1.04
CA TYR A 451 -11.63 15.16 -1.57
C TYR A 451 -11.61 14.00 -0.56
N PRO A 452 -12.37 14.11 0.54
CA PRO A 452 -12.33 13.12 1.62
C PRO A 452 -12.84 11.72 1.20
N GLU A 453 -13.61 11.62 0.12
CA GLU A 453 -14.12 10.34 -0.39
C GLU A 453 -13.17 9.70 -1.43
N ALA A 454 -12.11 10.40 -1.85
CA ALA A 454 -11.12 9.92 -2.81
C ALA A 454 -9.96 9.18 -2.12
N SER A 455 -9.39 8.18 -2.79
CA SER A 455 -8.20 7.46 -2.32
C SER A 455 -6.93 8.21 -2.72
N ILE A 456 -6.43 9.08 -1.84
CA ILE A 456 -5.27 9.95 -2.12
C ILE A 456 -4.03 9.48 -1.36
N LYS A 457 -2.97 9.16 -2.10
CA LYS A 457 -1.66 8.76 -1.58
C LYS A 457 -0.66 9.92 -1.69
N VAL A 458 -0.20 10.41 -0.55
CA VAL A 458 0.89 11.39 -0.46
C VAL A 458 2.24 10.66 -0.59
N ALA A 459 2.65 10.39 -1.83
CA ALA A 459 3.89 9.70 -2.17
C ALA A 459 4.26 9.95 -3.65
N GLY A 460 5.51 9.66 -4.02
CA GLY A 460 5.92 9.66 -5.42
C GLY A 460 5.20 8.59 -6.25
N PHE A 461 4.88 8.91 -7.51
CA PHE A 461 4.22 7.99 -8.43
C PHE A 461 5.01 6.69 -8.64
N GLU A 462 6.33 6.71 -8.49
CA GLU A 462 7.22 5.54 -8.49
C GLU A 462 6.87 4.49 -7.44
N THR A 463 6.18 4.86 -6.37
CA THR A 463 5.78 3.95 -5.28
C THR A 463 4.44 3.25 -5.49
N THR A 464 3.80 3.47 -6.64
CA THR A 464 2.51 2.87 -7.01
C THR A 464 2.72 1.66 -7.92
N ASP A 465 1.99 0.58 -7.69
CA ASP A 465 2.00 -0.61 -8.55
C ASP A 465 0.61 -1.26 -8.58
N ARG A 466 -0.28 -0.72 -9.42
CA ARG A 466 -1.62 -1.27 -9.67
C ARG A 466 -1.80 -1.48 -11.16
N ARG A 467 -1.35 -2.63 -11.66
CA ARG A 467 -1.44 -2.97 -13.08
C ARG A 467 -2.88 -3.26 -13.51
N ASP A 468 -3.24 -2.78 -14.69
CA ASP A 468 -4.54 -3.02 -15.33
C ASP A 468 -5.75 -2.79 -14.39
N PHE A 469 -5.73 -1.67 -13.67
CA PHE A 469 -6.71 -1.35 -12.64
C PHE A 469 -7.55 -0.11 -12.95
N TYR A 470 -6.98 0.88 -13.63
CA TYR A 470 -7.67 2.13 -13.92
C TYR A 470 -8.35 2.10 -15.28
N ASP A 471 -9.54 2.68 -15.36
CA ASP A 471 -10.29 2.88 -16.60
C ASP A 471 -9.84 4.15 -17.32
N LEU A 472 -9.50 5.17 -16.55
CA LEU A 472 -9.10 6.48 -17.02
C LEU A 472 -7.94 7.01 -16.19
N ALA A 473 -6.87 7.46 -16.84
CA ALA A 473 -5.83 8.26 -16.21
C ALA A 473 -5.87 9.68 -16.78
N VAL A 474 -6.11 10.67 -15.93
CA VAL A 474 -6.13 12.10 -16.27
C VAL A 474 -5.10 12.85 -15.45
N GLY A 475 -4.70 14.03 -15.90
CA GLY A 475 -3.81 14.87 -15.11
C GLY A 475 -2.89 15.74 -15.95
N ASN A 476 -2.09 16.54 -15.25
CA ASN A 476 -0.99 17.29 -15.83
C ASN A 476 0.32 16.75 -15.28
N VAL A 477 1.09 16.09 -16.14
CA VAL A 477 2.31 15.40 -15.71
C VAL A 477 3.45 16.40 -15.55
N PRO A 478 4.39 16.19 -14.61
CA PRO A 478 5.50 17.12 -14.43
C PRO A 478 6.40 17.24 -15.68
N PHE A 479 6.83 18.47 -16.00
CA PHE A 479 7.68 18.76 -17.16
C PHE A 479 9.15 18.84 -16.74
N GLY A 480 10.04 18.23 -17.52
CA GLY A 480 11.48 18.25 -17.23
C GLY A 480 12.26 17.18 -17.98
N GLN A 481 13.60 17.32 -17.99
CA GLN A 481 14.52 16.35 -18.58
C GLN A 481 15.20 15.44 -17.55
N TYR A 482 14.80 15.52 -16.28
CA TYR A 482 15.29 14.64 -15.23
C TYR A 482 14.54 13.30 -15.22
N ARG A 483 15.09 12.32 -14.51
CA ARG A 483 14.59 10.94 -14.43
C ARG A 483 14.13 10.63 -13.02
N VAL A 484 13.21 9.68 -12.90
CA VAL A 484 12.79 9.09 -11.63
C VAL A 484 13.46 7.72 -11.49
N ASN A 485 13.84 7.37 -10.26
CA ASN A 485 14.41 6.06 -9.97
C ASN A 485 13.30 5.05 -9.68
N ASP A 486 12.75 4.47 -10.74
CA ASP A 486 11.78 3.38 -10.67
C ASP A 486 12.36 2.15 -11.38
N LYS A 487 12.71 1.11 -10.59
CA LYS A 487 13.47 -0.06 -11.06
C LYS A 487 12.88 -0.70 -12.32
N ALA A 488 11.55 -0.76 -12.45
CA ALA A 488 10.89 -1.38 -13.59
C ALA A 488 11.09 -0.61 -14.91
N TYR A 489 11.28 0.72 -14.82
CA TYR A 489 11.35 1.64 -15.95
C TYR A 489 12.74 2.26 -16.15
N ASN A 490 13.66 2.12 -15.20
CA ASN A 490 15.02 2.68 -15.26
C ASN A 490 15.76 2.36 -16.57
N LYS A 491 15.54 1.16 -17.13
CA LYS A 491 16.12 0.72 -18.41
C LYS A 491 15.69 1.56 -19.62
N LEU A 492 14.55 2.26 -19.54
CA LEU A 492 14.02 3.09 -20.62
C LEU A 492 14.71 4.45 -20.67
N GLY A 493 15.24 4.94 -19.54
CA GLY A 493 15.96 6.21 -19.48
C GLY A 493 15.11 7.45 -19.81
N PHE A 494 13.79 7.35 -19.68
CA PHE A 494 12.83 8.40 -20.04
C PHE A 494 12.91 9.62 -19.13
N SER A 495 12.65 10.79 -19.72
CA SER A 495 12.36 12.02 -18.99
C SER A 495 11.10 11.86 -18.13
N ILE A 496 10.95 12.70 -17.10
CA ILE A 496 9.83 12.66 -16.16
C ILE A 496 8.46 12.57 -16.86
N HIS A 497 8.17 13.42 -17.85
CA HIS A 497 6.89 13.41 -18.56
C HIS A 497 6.66 12.12 -19.37
N ASN A 498 7.71 11.56 -19.98
CA ASN A 498 7.62 10.30 -20.73
C ASN A 498 7.50 9.09 -19.80
N TYR A 499 8.11 9.14 -18.62
CA TYR A 499 7.97 8.12 -17.58
C TYR A 499 6.53 8.01 -17.10
N PHE A 500 5.84 9.14 -16.89
CA PHE A 500 4.43 9.15 -16.48
C PHE A 500 3.53 8.45 -17.51
N PHE A 501 3.73 8.65 -18.82
CA PHE A 501 3.01 7.89 -19.84
C PHE A 501 3.31 6.40 -19.79
N ALA A 502 4.59 6.02 -19.72
CA ALA A 502 4.99 4.61 -19.68
C ALA A 502 4.36 3.88 -18.48
N LYS A 503 4.39 4.52 -17.30
CA LYS A 503 3.83 3.93 -16.08
C LYS A 503 2.31 3.97 -16.03
N ALA A 504 1.67 5.06 -16.46
CA ALA A 504 0.21 5.15 -16.51
C ALA A 504 -0.37 4.10 -17.47
N LEU A 505 0.26 3.88 -18.63
CA LEU A 505 -0.14 2.82 -19.56
C LEU A 505 -0.03 1.42 -18.94
N ASP A 506 0.95 1.16 -18.07
CA ASP A 506 1.03 -0.13 -17.37
C ASP A 506 -0.04 -0.28 -16.27
N GLN A 507 -0.60 0.83 -15.75
CA GLN A 507 -1.62 0.83 -14.69
C GLN A 507 -3.07 0.92 -15.19
N VAL A 508 -3.30 1.56 -16.34
CA VAL A 508 -4.61 1.57 -17.02
C VAL A 508 -4.88 0.20 -17.60
N ARG A 509 -6.13 -0.27 -17.59
CA ARG A 509 -6.52 -1.57 -18.18
C ARG A 509 -6.57 -1.50 -19.72
N PRO A 510 -6.50 -2.64 -20.43
CA PRO A 510 -6.83 -2.67 -21.86
C PRO A 510 -8.14 -1.93 -22.18
N ASP A 511 -8.14 -1.20 -23.29
CA ASP A 511 -9.19 -0.28 -23.75
C ASP A 511 -9.48 0.93 -22.84
N GLY A 512 -8.79 1.04 -21.71
CA GLY A 512 -8.79 2.23 -20.87
C GLY A 512 -8.04 3.40 -21.51
N ILE A 513 -8.32 4.60 -21.01
CA ILE A 513 -7.89 5.86 -21.63
C ILE A 513 -6.83 6.54 -20.77
N VAL A 514 -5.78 7.09 -21.40
CA VAL A 514 -4.85 8.04 -20.78
C VAL A 514 -5.02 9.39 -21.46
N ALA A 515 -5.38 10.43 -20.70
CA ALA A 515 -5.58 11.79 -21.19
C ALA A 515 -4.75 12.78 -20.35
N PHE A 516 -3.54 13.08 -20.80
CA PHE A 516 -2.59 13.91 -20.05
C PHE A 516 -2.25 15.22 -20.74
N VAL A 517 -2.15 16.28 -19.93
CA VAL A 517 -1.42 17.49 -20.29
C VAL A 517 0.06 17.22 -20.09
N THR A 518 0.87 17.50 -21.10
CA THR A 518 2.30 17.23 -21.10
C THR A 518 3.10 18.33 -21.83
N SER A 519 4.43 18.26 -21.72
CA SER A 519 5.30 19.13 -22.50
C SER A 519 5.24 18.78 -23.98
N ARG A 520 5.33 19.78 -24.86
CA ARG A 520 5.47 19.55 -26.32
C ARG A 520 6.57 18.56 -26.70
N TYR A 521 7.59 18.42 -25.85
CA TYR A 521 8.73 17.53 -26.09
C TYR A 521 8.36 16.04 -26.06
N THR A 522 7.22 15.64 -25.47
CA THR A 522 6.69 14.27 -25.59
C THR A 522 6.50 13.90 -27.06
N LEU A 523 5.90 14.81 -27.85
CA LEU A 523 5.64 14.58 -29.27
C LEU A 523 6.75 15.12 -30.19
N ASP A 524 7.41 16.22 -29.85
CA ASP A 524 8.39 16.91 -30.72
C ASP A 524 9.86 16.49 -30.48
N SER A 525 10.16 15.63 -29.50
CA SER A 525 11.54 15.20 -29.26
C SER A 525 12.16 14.56 -30.51
N LYS A 526 13.44 14.88 -30.78
CA LYS A 526 14.22 14.22 -31.83
C LYS A 526 14.45 12.73 -31.56
N ASP A 527 14.50 12.35 -30.29
CA ASP A 527 14.51 10.95 -29.87
C ASP A 527 13.07 10.42 -29.88
N SER A 528 12.82 9.39 -30.70
CA SER A 528 11.53 8.73 -30.83
C SER A 528 11.32 7.59 -29.85
N SER A 529 12.30 7.26 -28.99
CA SER A 529 12.26 6.12 -28.07
C SER A 529 10.99 6.07 -27.21
N ALA A 530 10.61 7.20 -26.61
CA ALA A 530 9.39 7.32 -25.82
C ALA A 530 8.12 7.16 -26.66
N ARG A 531 8.05 7.81 -27.83
CA ARG A 531 6.90 7.69 -28.75
C ARG A 531 6.73 6.27 -29.26
N LYS A 532 7.82 5.58 -29.60
CA LYS A 532 7.81 4.18 -30.00
C LYS A 532 7.30 3.29 -28.88
N HIS A 533 7.77 3.51 -27.65
CA HIS A 533 7.33 2.74 -26.48
C HIS A 533 5.83 2.91 -26.21
N ILE A 534 5.31 4.13 -26.34
CA ILE A 534 3.88 4.45 -26.23
C ILE A 534 3.12 3.79 -27.39
N ALA A 535 3.58 3.96 -28.63
CA ALA A 535 2.94 3.44 -29.84
C ALA A 535 2.89 1.91 -29.89
N GLU A 536 3.81 1.20 -29.24
CA GLU A 536 3.72 -0.25 -29.08
C GLU A 536 2.51 -0.65 -28.20
N ARG A 537 2.15 0.17 -27.20
CA ARG A 537 1.21 -0.17 -26.12
C ARG A 537 -0.16 0.49 -26.25
N ALA A 538 -0.25 1.61 -26.95
CA ALA A 538 -1.47 2.39 -27.06
C ALA A 538 -1.68 2.97 -28.46
N ASP A 539 -2.95 3.10 -28.82
CA ASP A 539 -3.40 3.88 -29.97
C ASP A 539 -3.45 5.37 -29.60
N LEU A 540 -2.95 6.23 -30.49
CA LEU A 540 -3.11 7.68 -30.36
C LEU A 540 -4.51 8.05 -30.87
N LEU A 541 -5.40 8.39 -29.95
CA LEU A 541 -6.77 8.85 -30.24
C LEU A 541 -6.79 10.27 -30.81
N GLY A 542 -5.81 11.07 -30.37
CA GLY A 542 -5.55 12.41 -30.86
C GLY A 542 -4.70 13.20 -29.86
N ALA A 543 -4.18 14.34 -30.31
CA ALA A 543 -3.45 15.29 -29.49
C ALA A 543 -3.85 16.72 -29.83
N ILE A 544 -3.85 17.62 -28.85
CA ILE A 544 -4.17 19.05 -29.02
C ILE A 544 -2.97 19.85 -28.53
N ARG A 545 -2.44 20.73 -29.37
CA ARG A 545 -1.34 21.64 -28.99
C ARG A 545 -1.89 22.99 -28.57
N LEU A 546 -1.58 23.39 -27.34
CA LEU A 546 -2.08 24.62 -26.72
C LEU A 546 -1.22 25.84 -27.07
N PRO A 547 -1.80 27.06 -27.09
CA PRO A 547 -1.03 28.28 -27.21
C PRO A 547 -0.17 28.51 -25.97
N ASN A 548 0.96 29.20 -26.12
CA ASN A 548 1.93 29.43 -25.05
C ASN A 548 1.35 30.19 -23.85
N ASN A 549 0.27 30.94 -24.02
CA ASN A 549 -0.39 31.68 -22.94
C ASN A 549 -1.46 30.87 -22.19
N ALA A 550 -1.72 29.61 -22.56
CA ALA A 550 -2.79 28.79 -21.97
C ALA A 550 -2.70 28.66 -20.45
N PHE A 551 -1.48 28.73 -19.89
CA PHE A 551 -1.21 28.66 -18.45
C PHE A 551 -0.67 29.97 -17.85
N LYS A 552 -0.67 31.07 -18.63
CA LYS A 552 -0.07 32.35 -18.19
C LYS A 552 -0.87 33.00 -17.06
N ALA A 553 -2.20 33.01 -17.14
CA ALA A 553 -3.06 33.71 -16.18
C ALA A 553 -3.07 33.05 -14.79
N ASN A 554 -3.21 31.73 -14.76
CA ASN A 554 -3.31 30.93 -13.54
C ASN A 554 -1.94 30.45 -13.02
N ALA A 555 -1.03 30.02 -13.89
CA ALA A 555 0.25 29.42 -13.53
C ALA A 555 1.48 30.31 -13.79
N GLY A 556 1.35 31.40 -14.56
CA GLY A 556 2.42 32.39 -14.73
C GLY A 556 3.53 31.98 -15.71
N THR A 557 3.30 30.96 -16.55
CA THR A 557 4.29 30.47 -17.53
C THR A 557 3.82 30.64 -18.97
N GLU A 558 4.80 30.84 -19.86
CA GLU A 558 4.59 30.92 -21.31
C GLU A 558 5.20 29.71 -22.01
N VAL A 559 4.67 28.52 -21.74
CA VAL A 559 5.16 27.24 -22.27
C VAL A 559 4.14 26.63 -23.23
N VAL A 560 4.63 26.03 -24.33
CA VAL A 560 3.79 25.23 -25.22
C VAL A 560 3.63 23.83 -24.65
N SER A 561 2.39 23.41 -24.50
CA SER A 561 1.99 22.11 -23.94
C SER A 561 1.01 21.41 -24.88
N ASP A 562 1.01 20.08 -24.79
CA ASP A 562 0.12 19.23 -25.57
C ASP A 562 -0.84 18.49 -24.61
N ILE A 563 -2.08 18.30 -25.02
CA ILE A 563 -3.02 17.34 -24.42
C ILE A 563 -2.98 16.09 -25.29
N ILE A 564 -2.67 14.92 -24.74
CA ILE A 564 -2.55 13.67 -25.50
C ILE A 564 -3.57 12.68 -24.98
N PHE A 565 -4.38 12.13 -25.90
CA PHE A 565 -5.36 11.07 -25.65
C PHE A 565 -4.86 9.75 -26.23
N LEU A 566 -4.74 8.74 -25.39
CA LEU A 566 -4.28 7.40 -25.74
C LEU A 566 -5.29 6.36 -25.28
N GLN A 567 -5.46 5.30 -26.06
CA GLN A 567 -6.20 4.10 -25.63
C GLN A 567 -5.25 2.92 -25.51
N LYS A 568 -5.22 2.28 -24.35
CA LYS A 568 -4.33 1.13 -24.11
C LYS A 568 -4.77 -0.08 -24.93
N ARG A 569 -3.83 -0.78 -25.56
CA ARG A 569 -4.07 -2.05 -26.25
C ARG A 569 -4.06 -3.24 -25.30
N ASP A 570 -4.76 -4.29 -25.70
CA ASP A 570 -4.73 -5.62 -25.08
C ASP A 570 -3.31 -6.21 -25.01
N ARG A 571 -2.50 -5.98 -26.04
CA ARG A 571 -1.13 -6.45 -26.13
C ARG A 571 -0.23 -5.47 -26.87
N PRO A 572 1.06 -5.43 -26.53
CA PRO A 572 2.02 -4.67 -27.30
C PRO A 572 2.11 -5.19 -28.74
N ILE A 573 2.18 -4.27 -29.70
CA ILE A 573 2.36 -4.58 -31.11
C ILE A 573 3.67 -3.98 -31.64
N ASP A 574 4.34 -4.70 -32.54
CA ASP A 574 5.51 -4.19 -33.26
C ASP A 574 5.03 -3.46 -34.53
N HIS A 575 4.37 -2.32 -34.32
CA HIS A 575 3.91 -1.42 -35.36
C HIS A 575 4.34 0.00 -35.02
N GLU A 576 4.93 0.69 -36.00
CA GLU A 576 5.42 2.05 -35.84
C GLU A 576 4.58 3.00 -36.72
N PRO A 577 3.53 3.62 -36.16
CA PRO A 577 2.68 4.56 -36.90
C PRO A 577 3.42 5.88 -37.20
N ASP A 578 2.92 6.64 -38.18
CA ASP A 578 3.60 7.83 -38.71
C ASP A 578 3.87 8.90 -37.65
N TRP A 579 2.99 9.05 -36.65
CA TRP A 579 3.15 10.01 -35.55
C TRP A 579 4.35 9.72 -34.63
N VAL A 580 4.96 8.54 -34.70
CA VAL A 580 6.23 8.25 -34.00
C VAL A 580 7.38 9.11 -34.57
N GLN A 581 7.25 9.59 -35.80
CA GLN A 581 8.25 10.38 -36.49
C GLN A 581 7.97 11.88 -36.42
N LEU A 582 9.00 12.68 -36.71
CA LEU A 582 8.85 14.12 -36.90
C LEU A 582 8.63 14.43 -38.38
N GLY A 583 7.71 15.35 -38.65
CA GLY A 583 7.48 15.93 -39.96
C GLY A 583 8.07 17.33 -40.07
N LYS A 584 7.74 18.01 -41.17
CA LYS A 584 7.99 19.44 -41.35
C LYS A 584 6.72 20.12 -41.86
N THR A 585 6.35 21.24 -41.25
CA THR A 585 5.27 22.09 -41.76
C THR A 585 5.70 22.82 -43.05
N GLU A 586 4.74 23.42 -43.75
CA GLU A 586 5.01 24.25 -44.94
C GLU A 586 5.98 25.39 -44.64
N ASP A 587 5.89 25.98 -43.44
CA ASP A 587 6.77 27.05 -42.96
C ASP A 587 8.14 26.55 -42.43
N GLY A 588 8.38 25.24 -42.49
CA GLY A 588 9.68 24.63 -42.16
C GLY A 588 9.90 24.28 -40.69
N PHE A 589 8.87 24.37 -39.83
CA PHE A 589 8.97 23.93 -38.44
C PHE A 589 9.02 22.41 -38.36
N ALA A 590 10.01 21.88 -37.65
CA ALA A 590 10.09 20.45 -37.35
C ALA A 590 9.29 20.13 -36.09
N ILE A 591 8.12 19.50 -36.26
CA ILE A 591 7.19 19.10 -35.20
C ILE A 591 6.76 17.65 -35.42
N ASN A 592 6.03 17.07 -34.46
CA ASN A 592 5.48 15.73 -34.62
C ASN A 592 4.65 15.58 -35.90
N GLN A 593 4.78 14.44 -36.59
CA GLN A 593 4.06 14.17 -37.84
C GLN A 593 2.53 14.28 -37.66
N TYR A 594 1.98 13.91 -36.50
CA TYR A 594 0.55 14.11 -36.21
C TYR A 594 0.09 15.55 -36.39
N PHE A 595 0.83 16.54 -35.87
CA PHE A 595 0.45 17.96 -36.01
C PHE A 595 0.72 18.52 -37.40
N VAL A 596 1.57 17.86 -38.21
CA VAL A 596 1.73 18.20 -39.63
C VAL A 596 0.50 17.73 -40.41
N ASP A 597 -0.03 16.55 -40.09
CA ASP A 597 -1.20 15.97 -40.73
C ASP A 597 -2.52 16.57 -40.22
N HIS A 598 -2.54 17.08 -38.98
CA HIS A 598 -3.68 17.68 -38.31
C HIS A 598 -3.37 19.12 -37.83
N PRO A 599 -3.16 20.09 -38.74
CA PRO A 599 -2.87 21.48 -38.37
C PRO A 599 -4.01 22.14 -37.57
N GLU A 600 -5.26 21.69 -37.74
CA GLU A 600 -6.42 22.12 -36.95
C GLU A 600 -6.29 21.83 -35.44
N MET A 601 -5.40 20.91 -35.07
CA MET A 601 -5.15 20.55 -33.67
C MET A 601 -4.08 21.41 -33.00
N VAL A 602 -3.56 22.43 -33.70
CA VAL A 602 -2.65 23.45 -33.15
C VAL A 602 -3.44 24.73 -32.88
N LEU A 603 -3.74 25.00 -31.61
CA LEU A 603 -4.61 26.11 -31.18
C LEU A 603 -3.87 27.45 -31.11
N GLY A 604 -3.26 27.84 -32.23
CA GLY A 604 -2.53 29.09 -32.36
C GLY A 604 -1.64 29.16 -33.60
N GLU A 605 -0.90 30.25 -33.74
CA GLU A 605 0.05 30.45 -34.82
C GLU A 605 1.45 29.93 -34.44
N LEU A 606 1.98 28.98 -35.22
CA LEU A 606 3.36 28.52 -35.07
C LEU A 606 4.34 29.64 -35.43
N THR A 607 5.21 30.00 -34.49
CA THR A 607 6.26 31.01 -34.68
C THR A 607 7.55 30.57 -33.98
N SER A 608 8.65 31.28 -34.23
CA SER A 608 9.87 31.16 -33.44
C SER A 608 9.99 32.31 -32.44
N GLU A 609 10.44 32.03 -31.23
CA GLU A 609 10.88 33.06 -30.28
C GLU A 609 12.35 32.84 -29.89
N SER A 610 13.10 33.94 -29.77
CA SER A 610 14.49 33.89 -29.31
C SER A 610 14.51 33.68 -27.80
N THR A 611 15.02 32.54 -27.38
CA THR A 611 15.31 32.29 -25.96
C THR A 611 16.45 33.17 -25.47
N GLN A 612 16.58 33.31 -24.14
CA GLN A 612 17.71 34.00 -23.47
C GLN A 612 19.10 33.42 -23.80
N TYR A 613 19.14 32.25 -24.45
CA TYR A 613 20.36 31.58 -24.91
C TYR A 613 20.58 31.69 -26.43
N GLY A 614 19.80 32.54 -27.13
CA GLY A 614 19.95 32.80 -28.57
C GLY A 614 19.50 31.65 -29.47
N ARG A 615 18.75 30.66 -28.95
CA ARG A 615 18.08 29.63 -29.76
C ARG A 615 16.68 30.10 -30.11
N GLU A 616 16.34 30.03 -31.40
CA GLU A 616 14.95 30.13 -31.85
C GLU A 616 14.23 28.83 -31.47
N GLU A 617 13.33 28.91 -30.49
CA GLU A 617 12.44 27.81 -30.13
C GLU A 617 11.08 28.01 -30.78
N CYS A 618 10.55 26.92 -31.34
CA CYS A 618 9.20 26.89 -31.88
C CYS A 618 8.21 27.09 -30.73
N THR A 619 7.29 28.03 -30.92
CA THR A 619 6.24 28.41 -29.97
C THR A 619 4.92 28.54 -30.71
N VAL A 620 3.82 28.59 -29.96
CA VAL A 620 2.47 28.71 -30.50
C VAL A 620 1.86 29.97 -29.92
N ARG A 621 1.74 31.01 -30.75
CA ARG A 621 1.15 32.28 -30.34
C ARG A 621 -0.37 32.18 -30.36
N PRO A 622 -1.09 32.68 -29.34
CA PRO A 622 -2.55 32.71 -29.37
C PRO A 622 -3.08 33.51 -30.56
N ILE A 623 -4.14 33.03 -31.19
CA ILE A 623 -4.87 33.77 -32.24
C ILE A 623 -5.57 34.97 -31.60
N GLU A 624 -5.37 36.16 -32.20
CA GLU A 624 -5.95 37.40 -31.67
C GLU A 624 -7.49 37.36 -31.68
N GLY A 625 -8.10 37.58 -30.52
CA GLY A 625 -9.56 37.57 -30.34
C GLY A 625 -10.20 36.19 -30.22
N ALA A 626 -9.43 35.10 -30.36
CA ALA A 626 -9.94 33.75 -30.17
C ALA A 626 -10.08 33.40 -28.67
N VAL A 627 -11.13 32.66 -28.33
CA VAL A 627 -11.37 32.13 -26.99
C VAL A 627 -10.85 30.70 -26.92
N LEU A 628 -10.04 30.37 -25.89
CA LEU A 628 -9.44 29.03 -25.77
C LEU A 628 -10.49 27.92 -25.61
N ALA A 629 -11.57 28.19 -24.88
CA ALA A 629 -12.67 27.23 -24.68
C ALA A 629 -13.32 26.82 -26.00
N ASP A 630 -13.61 27.79 -26.89
CA ASP A 630 -14.22 27.53 -28.20
C ASP A 630 -13.30 26.72 -29.10
N GLN A 631 -12.00 27.05 -29.11
CA GLN A 631 -10.99 26.31 -29.86
C GLN A 631 -10.84 24.86 -29.36
N LEU A 632 -10.87 24.64 -28.05
CA LEU A 632 -10.84 23.29 -27.47
C LEU A 632 -12.10 22.51 -27.85
N ALA A 633 -13.29 23.11 -27.77
CA ALA A 633 -14.54 22.47 -28.13
C ALA A 633 -14.57 22.02 -29.60
N GLU A 634 -13.95 22.79 -30.50
CA GLU A 634 -13.75 22.43 -31.92
C GLU A 634 -12.73 21.29 -32.06
N ALA A 635 -11.56 21.40 -31.44
CA ALA A 635 -10.52 20.37 -31.51
C ALA A 635 -10.96 19.00 -30.97
N ILE A 636 -11.75 18.97 -29.89
CA ILE A 636 -12.34 17.74 -29.34
C ILE A 636 -13.23 17.02 -30.37
N GLN A 637 -13.77 17.73 -31.37
CA GLN A 637 -14.55 17.07 -32.42
C GLN A 637 -13.74 16.10 -33.27
N HIS A 638 -12.42 16.31 -33.34
CA HIS A 638 -11.47 15.53 -34.12
C HIS A 638 -10.78 14.40 -33.34
N ILE A 639 -11.03 14.28 -32.03
CA ILE A 639 -10.51 13.15 -31.25
C ILE A 639 -11.37 11.92 -31.53
N GLU A 640 -10.75 10.83 -31.99
CA GLU A 640 -11.41 9.58 -32.32
C GLU A 640 -11.19 8.55 -31.21
N GLY A 641 -12.22 7.83 -30.78
CA GLY A 641 -12.07 6.78 -29.77
C GLY A 641 -13.42 6.29 -29.24
N GLN A 642 -13.45 5.05 -28.75
CA GLN A 642 -14.62 4.48 -28.08
C GLN A 642 -14.15 3.79 -26.80
N TYR A 643 -14.65 4.26 -25.66
CA TYR A 643 -14.48 3.57 -24.39
C TYR A 643 -15.40 2.35 -24.37
N ALA A 644 -14.80 1.16 -24.23
CA ALA A 644 -15.53 -0.07 -24.01
C ALA A 644 -15.74 -0.25 -22.51
N GLU A 645 -16.98 -0.10 -22.05
CA GLU A 645 -17.37 -0.53 -20.71
C GLU A 645 -17.12 -2.03 -20.55
N VAL A 646 -16.75 -2.47 -19.34
CA VAL A 646 -16.48 -3.89 -19.09
C VAL A 646 -17.79 -4.66 -19.21
N GLU A 647 -17.98 -5.41 -20.30
CA GLU A 647 -19.04 -6.41 -20.40
C GLU A 647 -18.73 -7.53 -19.40
N VAL A 648 -19.36 -7.49 -18.23
CA VAL A 648 -19.43 -8.67 -17.36
C VAL A 648 -20.34 -9.66 -18.08
N GLU A 649 -19.82 -10.84 -18.45
CA GLU A 649 -20.62 -11.93 -19.01
C GLU A 649 -21.77 -12.26 -18.04
N THR A 650 -22.94 -11.68 -18.30
CA THR A 650 -24.20 -12.13 -17.74
C THR A 650 -24.49 -13.48 -18.40
N PRO A 651 -24.57 -14.58 -17.64
CA PRO A 651 -25.02 -15.84 -18.22
C PRO A 651 -26.43 -15.62 -18.75
N ASP A 652 -26.72 -16.26 -19.88
CA ASP A 652 -27.99 -16.18 -20.62
C ASP A 652 -29.23 -15.95 -19.73
N ILE A 653 -30.02 -14.97 -20.13
CA ILE A 653 -31.29 -14.53 -19.57
C ILE A 653 -32.26 -15.73 -19.46
N ALA A 654 -32.21 -16.44 -18.33
CA ALA A 654 -33.20 -17.46 -17.96
C ALA A 654 -33.53 -17.50 -16.46
N ASP A 655 -32.72 -16.92 -15.58
CA ASP A 655 -33.00 -16.89 -14.14
C ASP A 655 -32.81 -15.48 -13.57
N ALA A 656 -33.91 -14.73 -13.46
CA ALA A 656 -33.94 -13.37 -12.91
C ALA A 656 -33.74 -13.30 -11.37
N ASP A 657 -33.44 -14.43 -10.72
CA ASP A 657 -33.18 -14.54 -9.27
C ASP A 657 -31.68 -14.59 -8.93
N ASN A 658 -30.78 -14.61 -9.93
CA ASN A 658 -29.33 -14.51 -9.73
C ASN A 658 -28.82 -13.12 -10.18
N GLU A 659 -29.14 -12.07 -9.43
CA GLU A 659 -28.33 -10.85 -9.47
C GLU A 659 -26.95 -11.19 -8.90
N LYS A 660 -26.01 -11.59 -9.77
CA LYS A 660 -24.61 -11.78 -9.37
C LYS A 660 -24.13 -10.49 -8.72
N HIS A 661 -23.68 -10.55 -7.47
CA HIS A 661 -23.08 -9.40 -6.80
C HIS A 661 -21.78 -9.03 -7.53
N ILE A 662 -21.77 -7.87 -8.19
CA ILE A 662 -20.57 -7.26 -8.75
C ILE A 662 -20.04 -6.30 -7.69
N LEU A 663 -18.83 -6.57 -7.23
CA LEU A 663 -18.08 -5.65 -6.40
C LEU A 663 -17.08 -4.91 -7.29
N PRO A 664 -16.81 -3.64 -7.03
CA PRO A 664 -15.68 -2.99 -7.67
C PRO A 664 -14.36 -3.62 -7.25
N ALA A 665 -13.36 -3.61 -8.13
CA ALA A 665 -12.10 -4.31 -7.89
C ALA A 665 -11.38 -3.80 -6.63
N ASP A 666 -10.96 -4.76 -5.81
CA ASP A 666 -9.99 -4.52 -4.75
C ASP A 666 -8.61 -4.31 -5.40
N PRO A 667 -7.95 -3.16 -5.15
CA PRO A 667 -6.64 -2.86 -5.70
C PRO A 667 -5.54 -3.86 -5.29
N ASP A 668 -5.67 -4.52 -4.13
CA ASP A 668 -4.67 -5.44 -3.59
C ASP A 668 -4.81 -6.85 -4.16
N VAL A 669 -5.94 -7.14 -4.82
CA VAL A 669 -6.17 -8.39 -5.55
C VAL A 669 -5.64 -8.23 -6.96
N LYS A 670 -4.65 -9.02 -7.39
CA LYS A 670 -4.12 -8.95 -8.77
C LYS A 670 -5.22 -9.12 -9.83
N ASN A 671 -5.08 -8.51 -11.01
CA ASN A 671 -6.01 -8.74 -12.12
C ASN A 671 -6.04 -10.24 -12.55
N PHE A 672 -7.17 -10.71 -13.10
CA PHE A 672 -7.42 -12.09 -13.56
C PHE A 672 -7.15 -13.12 -12.47
N SER A 673 -7.73 -12.92 -11.29
CA SER A 673 -7.40 -13.67 -10.09
C SER A 673 -8.62 -13.83 -9.20
N TYR A 674 -8.76 -15.00 -8.56
CA TYR A 674 -9.81 -15.21 -7.57
C TYR A 674 -9.44 -14.54 -6.24
N THR A 675 -10.43 -14.11 -5.47
CA THR A 675 -10.30 -13.63 -4.09
C THR A 675 -11.51 -14.08 -3.26
N VAL A 676 -11.43 -13.91 -1.94
CA VAL A 676 -12.53 -14.22 -1.01
C VAL A 676 -12.94 -12.95 -0.28
N VAL A 677 -14.20 -12.55 -0.41
CA VAL A 677 -14.81 -11.38 0.25
C VAL A 677 -16.05 -11.86 0.98
N ASP A 678 -16.14 -11.58 2.28
CA ASP A 678 -17.25 -12.02 3.16
C ASP A 678 -17.55 -13.53 3.08
N GLY A 679 -16.49 -14.32 2.89
CA GLY A 679 -16.58 -15.77 2.75
C GLY A 679 -17.06 -16.25 1.37
N GLU A 680 -17.40 -15.36 0.44
CA GLU A 680 -17.78 -15.67 -0.96
C GLU A 680 -16.59 -15.52 -1.92
N VAL A 681 -16.59 -16.30 -3.00
CA VAL A 681 -15.51 -16.28 -3.99
C VAL A 681 -15.84 -15.30 -5.11
N TYR A 682 -14.91 -14.39 -5.37
CA TYR A 682 -14.99 -13.44 -6.47
C TYR A 682 -13.85 -13.67 -7.46
N TYR A 683 -14.09 -13.40 -8.73
CA TYR A 683 -13.06 -13.32 -9.76
C TYR A 683 -12.86 -11.87 -10.18
N ARG A 684 -11.63 -11.37 -10.04
CA ARG A 684 -11.28 -10.03 -10.51
C ARG A 684 -10.96 -10.07 -12.00
N GLU A 685 -11.68 -9.26 -12.75
CA GLU A 685 -11.39 -8.92 -14.13
C GLU A 685 -11.40 -7.40 -14.29
N ASN A 686 -10.21 -6.86 -14.55
CA ASN A 686 -9.92 -5.45 -14.64
C ASN A 686 -10.37 -4.67 -13.38
N SER A 687 -11.32 -3.75 -13.56
CA SER A 687 -11.85 -2.84 -12.55
C SER A 687 -13.00 -3.42 -11.73
N VAL A 688 -13.42 -4.66 -11.99
CA VAL A 688 -14.55 -5.31 -11.30
C VAL A 688 -14.19 -6.69 -10.76
N MET A 689 -14.91 -7.10 -9.72
CA MET A 689 -14.89 -8.41 -9.10
C MET A 689 -16.28 -9.00 -9.18
N THR A 690 -16.43 -10.10 -9.90
CA THR A 690 -17.73 -10.77 -10.09
C THR A 690 -17.81 -11.98 -9.19
N GLN A 691 -18.89 -12.12 -8.42
CA GLN A 691 -19.10 -13.31 -7.60
C GLN A 691 -19.20 -14.56 -8.48
N VAL A 692 -18.57 -15.65 -8.05
CA VAL A 692 -18.55 -16.93 -8.74
C VAL A 692 -19.41 -17.93 -7.97
N ASP A 693 -20.49 -18.39 -8.60
CA ASP A 693 -21.36 -19.41 -8.02
C ASP A 693 -20.67 -20.77 -8.01
N LEU A 694 -20.30 -21.23 -6.81
CA LEU A 694 -19.62 -22.49 -6.59
C LEU A 694 -20.37 -23.32 -5.54
N SER A 695 -20.54 -24.62 -5.79
CA SER A 695 -20.97 -25.56 -4.74
C SER A 695 -19.99 -25.53 -3.56
N ASP A 696 -20.43 -25.84 -2.33
CA ASP A 696 -19.58 -25.82 -1.12
C ASP A 696 -18.23 -26.55 -1.29
N ALA A 697 -18.24 -27.69 -1.97
CA ALA A 697 -17.03 -28.47 -2.23
C ALA A 697 -16.08 -27.84 -3.26
N ALA A 698 -16.61 -27.07 -4.22
CA ALA A 698 -15.82 -26.32 -5.20
C ALA A 698 -15.32 -25.00 -4.59
N LYS A 699 -16.17 -24.30 -3.84
CA LYS A 699 -15.84 -23.10 -3.08
C LYS A 699 -14.68 -23.37 -2.12
N GLY A 700 -14.77 -24.43 -1.33
CA GLY A 700 -13.69 -24.85 -0.43
C GLY A 700 -12.37 -25.19 -1.12
N ARG A 701 -12.39 -25.63 -2.39
CA ARG A 701 -11.17 -25.83 -3.19
C ARG A 701 -10.58 -24.51 -3.63
N VAL A 702 -11.39 -23.63 -4.21
CA VAL A 702 -10.94 -22.33 -4.70
C VAL A 702 -10.41 -21.49 -3.54
N THR A 703 -11.12 -21.40 -2.41
CA THR A 703 -10.66 -20.70 -1.20
C THR A 703 -9.32 -21.24 -0.69
N GLY A 704 -9.14 -22.57 -0.62
CA GLY A 704 -7.87 -23.15 -0.20
C GLY A 704 -6.71 -22.87 -1.18
N MET A 705 -6.99 -22.76 -2.48
CA MET A 705 -5.98 -22.37 -3.48
C MET A 705 -5.66 -20.88 -3.43
N VAL A 706 -6.65 -20.01 -3.14
CA VAL A 706 -6.43 -18.58 -2.88
C VAL A 706 -5.53 -18.38 -1.66
N GLU A 707 -5.79 -19.09 -0.56
CA GLU A 707 -4.98 -19.07 0.66
C GLU A 707 -3.53 -19.49 0.39
N LEU A 708 -3.33 -20.63 -0.30
CA LEU A 708 -1.99 -21.09 -0.69
C LEU A 708 -1.25 -20.06 -1.54
N ARG A 709 -1.94 -19.41 -2.47
CA ARG A 709 -1.37 -18.36 -3.31
C ARG A 709 -0.94 -17.14 -2.50
N GLN A 710 -1.75 -16.71 -1.55
CA GLN A 710 -1.41 -15.58 -0.66
C GLN A 710 -0.13 -15.88 0.11
N ILE A 711 -0.02 -17.07 0.73
CA ILE A 711 1.17 -17.48 1.47
C ILE A 711 2.40 -17.57 0.54
N VAL A 712 2.24 -18.10 -0.68
CA VAL A 712 3.34 -18.18 -1.65
C VAL A 712 3.81 -16.79 -2.07
N ASN A 713 2.89 -15.85 -2.32
CA ASN A 713 3.26 -14.49 -2.68
C ASN A 713 3.94 -13.75 -1.52
N GLU A 714 3.46 -13.91 -0.28
CA GLU A 714 4.12 -13.42 0.93
C GLU A 714 5.55 -13.97 1.05
N LEU A 715 5.72 -15.28 0.83
CA LEU A 715 7.03 -15.93 0.87
C LEU A 715 7.97 -15.44 -0.24
N ILE A 716 7.45 -15.15 -1.44
CA ILE A 716 8.22 -14.56 -2.55
C ILE A 716 8.65 -13.15 -2.17
N ASP A 717 7.75 -12.33 -1.63
CA ASP A 717 8.03 -10.96 -1.20
C ASP A 717 9.10 -10.92 -0.10
N GLN A 718 8.95 -11.73 0.96
CA GLN A 718 9.93 -11.85 2.04
C GLN A 718 11.33 -12.21 1.51
N GLN A 719 11.41 -13.12 0.54
CA GLN A 719 12.68 -13.50 -0.06
C GLN A 719 13.27 -12.42 -0.99
N LEU A 720 12.42 -11.71 -1.74
CA LEU A 720 12.83 -10.59 -2.59
C LEU A 720 13.39 -9.42 -1.77
N ASN A 721 12.77 -9.15 -0.62
CA ASN A 721 13.09 -8.02 0.25
C ASN A 721 14.10 -8.35 1.37
N ASP A 722 14.80 -9.49 1.26
CA ASP A 722 15.83 -9.95 2.20
C ASP A 722 15.41 -10.07 3.68
N TYR A 723 14.18 -10.49 3.94
CA TYR A 723 13.71 -10.67 5.32
C TYR A 723 14.59 -11.67 6.10
N PRO A 724 14.63 -11.59 7.44
CA PRO A 724 15.33 -12.56 8.29
C PRO A 724 14.95 -14.01 7.98
N ASP A 725 15.92 -14.93 8.09
CA ASP A 725 15.68 -16.35 7.80
C ASP A 725 14.62 -16.97 8.73
N ALA A 726 14.43 -16.44 9.94
CA ALA A 726 13.39 -16.89 10.87
C ALA A 726 11.97 -16.59 10.35
N ASP A 727 11.75 -15.43 9.75
CA ASP A 727 10.44 -15.02 9.21
C ASP A 727 10.10 -15.86 7.97
N ILE A 728 11.09 -16.06 7.09
CA ILE A 728 10.96 -16.94 5.92
C ILE A 728 10.63 -18.36 6.35
N GLN A 729 11.30 -18.88 7.39
CA GLN A 729 11.01 -20.23 7.90
C GLN A 729 9.59 -20.31 8.47
N ALA A 730 9.12 -19.30 9.20
CA ALA A 730 7.76 -19.25 9.71
C ALA A 730 6.72 -19.29 8.58
N THR A 731 6.92 -18.53 7.50
CA THR A 731 6.03 -18.56 6.32
C THR A 731 6.12 -19.88 5.56
N GLN A 732 7.31 -20.50 5.49
CA GLN A 732 7.47 -21.85 4.95
C GLN A 732 6.70 -22.90 5.76
N ASP A 733 6.69 -22.79 7.09
CA ASP A 733 5.95 -23.69 7.96
C ASP A 733 4.43 -23.50 7.81
N LYS A 734 3.97 -22.24 7.66
CA LYS A 734 2.58 -21.90 7.28
C LYS A 734 2.22 -22.54 5.94
N LEU A 735 3.05 -22.38 4.91
CA LEU A 735 2.84 -22.96 3.59
C LEU A 735 2.78 -24.49 3.64
N ASN A 736 3.66 -25.13 4.42
CA ASN A 736 3.62 -26.59 4.62
C ASN A 736 2.30 -27.03 5.23
N THR A 737 1.87 -26.36 6.29
CA THR A 737 0.64 -26.69 7.03
C THR A 737 -0.60 -26.52 6.14
N ALA A 738 -0.73 -25.38 5.47
CA ALA A 738 -1.84 -25.10 4.57
C ALA A 738 -1.87 -26.08 3.39
N TYR A 739 -0.72 -26.40 2.79
CA TYR A 739 -0.65 -27.34 1.68
C TYR A 739 -0.99 -28.77 2.10
N ASP A 740 -0.52 -29.22 3.26
CA ASP A 740 -0.82 -30.56 3.75
C ASP A 740 -2.32 -30.71 4.10
N ALA A 741 -2.92 -29.68 4.69
CA ALA A 741 -4.36 -29.63 4.93
C ALA A 741 -5.18 -29.63 3.62
N PHE A 742 -4.77 -28.80 2.65
CA PHE A 742 -5.41 -28.73 1.33
C PHE A 742 -5.32 -30.07 0.61
N SER A 743 -4.12 -30.64 0.48
CA SER A 743 -3.89 -31.87 -0.28
C SER A 743 -4.58 -33.08 0.34
N ALA A 744 -4.64 -33.16 1.68
CA ALA A 744 -5.38 -34.21 2.38
C ALA A 744 -6.89 -34.17 2.09
N LYS A 745 -7.47 -32.97 1.98
CA LYS A 745 -8.92 -32.78 1.78
C LYS A 745 -9.33 -32.80 0.30
N TYR A 746 -8.51 -32.22 -0.57
CA TYR A 746 -8.89 -31.90 -1.95
C TYR A 746 -8.02 -32.55 -3.02
N GLY A 747 -6.92 -33.22 -2.66
CA GLY A 747 -5.98 -33.79 -3.62
C GLY A 747 -4.92 -32.78 -4.08
N LEU A 748 -4.14 -33.16 -5.10
CA LEU A 748 -3.00 -32.36 -5.59
C LEU A 748 -3.48 -31.10 -6.32
N LEU A 749 -2.69 -30.02 -6.29
CA LEU A 749 -2.95 -28.78 -7.01
C LEU A 749 -3.00 -29.01 -8.53
N ASN A 750 -2.18 -29.92 -9.03
CA ASN A 750 -2.17 -30.35 -10.43
C ASN A 750 -3.31 -31.32 -10.79
N ASP A 751 -4.17 -31.72 -9.84
CA ASP A 751 -5.31 -32.58 -10.16
C ASP A 751 -6.28 -31.88 -11.10
N ARG A 752 -6.78 -32.61 -12.10
CA ARG A 752 -7.71 -32.09 -13.13
C ARG A 752 -8.94 -31.38 -12.58
N LYS A 753 -9.42 -31.77 -11.39
CA LYS A 753 -10.57 -31.13 -10.73
C LYS A 753 -10.20 -29.75 -10.16
N ASN A 754 -9.04 -29.62 -9.54
CA ASN A 754 -8.54 -28.36 -9.01
C ASN A 754 -8.16 -27.41 -10.14
N GLY A 755 -7.48 -27.93 -11.18
CA GLY A 755 -7.13 -27.13 -12.35
C GLY A 755 -8.33 -26.53 -13.07
N ARG A 756 -9.38 -27.31 -13.33
CA ARG A 756 -10.60 -26.77 -13.96
C ARG A 756 -11.30 -25.67 -13.18
N LEU A 757 -11.12 -25.62 -11.86
CA LEU A 757 -11.76 -24.61 -11.00
C LEU A 757 -10.91 -23.35 -10.83
N PHE A 758 -9.62 -23.41 -11.17
CA PHE A 758 -8.66 -22.36 -10.84
C PHE A 758 -7.77 -21.93 -12.04
N GLU A 759 -7.96 -22.53 -13.23
CA GLU A 759 -7.11 -22.27 -14.41
C GLU A 759 -7.17 -20.83 -14.93
N GLN A 760 -8.24 -20.10 -14.62
CA GLN A 760 -8.38 -18.68 -14.96
C GLN A 760 -7.56 -17.76 -14.02
N ASP A 761 -7.04 -18.27 -12.91
CA ASP A 761 -6.21 -17.50 -12.00
C ASP A 761 -4.80 -17.30 -12.56
N SER A 762 -4.36 -16.04 -12.60
CA SER A 762 -3.05 -15.66 -13.11
C SER A 762 -1.87 -16.34 -12.39
N SER A 763 -2.10 -16.86 -11.17
CA SER A 763 -1.09 -17.54 -10.36
C SER A 763 -1.25 -19.07 -10.31
N TYR A 764 -2.19 -19.66 -11.08
CA TYR A 764 -2.45 -21.09 -11.03
C TYR A 764 -1.20 -21.95 -11.33
N TYR A 765 -0.45 -21.60 -12.37
CA TYR A 765 0.77 -22.35 -12.74
C TYR A 765 1.90 -22.17 -11.73
N LEU A 766 1.94 -21.05 -11.00
CA LEU A 766 2.86 -20.87 -9.88
C LEU A 766 2.52 -21.87 -8.76
N LEU A 767 1.24 -22.02 -8.41
CA LEU A 767 0.80 -23.04 -7.46
C LEU A 767 1.13 -24.46 -7.93
N CYS A 768 0.95 -24.76 -9.21
CA CYS A 768 1.30 -26.06 -9.77
C CYS A 768 2.79 -26.39 -9.59
N SER A 769 3.67 -25.38 -9.61
CA SER A 769 5.12 -25.55 -9.41
C SER A 769 5.52 -25.96 -7.99
N LEU A 770 4.60 -25.92 -7.02
CA LEU A 770 4.81 -26.41 -5.67
C LEU A 770 4.95 -27.94 -5.60
N GLU A 771 4.52 -28.65 -6.64
CA GLU A 771 4.49 -30.10 -6.70
C GLU A 771 5.46 -30.63 -7.77
N ASN A 772 6.49 -31.35 -7.34
CA ASN A 772 7.31 -32.11 -8.28
C ASN A 772 6.62 -33.45 -8.54
N LEU A 773 6.06 -33.63 -9.74
CA LEU A 773 5.40 -34.86 -10.15
C LEU A 773 6.37 -35.81 -10.87
N ASP A 774 6.07 -37.10 -10.83
CA ASP A 774 6.73 -38.10 -11.66
C ASP A 774 6.06 -38.27 -13.05
N ASP A 775 6.62 -39.15 -13.89
CA ASP A 775 6.10 -39.42 -15.24
C ASP A 775 4.67 -40.00 -15.26
N GLN A 776 4.14 -40.43 -14.10
CA GLN A 776 2.78 -40.95 -13.92
C GLN A 776 1.84 -39.91 -13.29
N GLY A 777 2.31 -38.69 -13.02
CA GLY A 777 1.52 -37.63 -12.39
C GLY A 777 1.30 -37.83 -10.89
N GLN A 778 2.12 -38.62 -10.22
CA GLN A 778 2.09 -38.77 -8.75
C GLN A 778 3.09 -37.81 -8.09
N LEU A 779 2.77 -37.35 -6.88
CA LEU A 779 3.65 -36.44 -6.13
C LEU A 779 4.95 -37.15 -5.74
N LYS A 780 6.06 -36.73 -6.34
CA LYS A 780 7.41 -37.21 -6.01
C LYS A 780 7.99 -36.48 -4.81
N SER A 781 7.84 -35.15 -4.77
CA SER A 781 8.23 -34.32 -3.63
C SER A 781 7.56 -32.95 -3.67
N LYS A 782 7.52 -32.25 -2.54
CA LYS A 782 7.27 -30.81 -2.51
C LYS A 782 8.42 -30.04 -3.18
N ALA A 783 8.14 -28.83 -3.66
CA ALA A 783 9.13 -27.93 -4.22
C ALA A 783 10.15 -27.44 -3.17
N ALA A 784 11.29 -26.93 -3.64
CA ALA A 784 12.34 -26.36 -2.79
C ALA A 784 11.85 -25.19 -1.91
N MET A 785 10.86 -24.44 -2.39
CA MET A 785 10.32 -23.26 -1.72
C MET A 785 9.75 -23.56 -0.33
N PHE A 786 9.34 -24.81 -0.06
CA PHE A 786 8.84 -25.25 1.25
C PHE A 786 9.92 -25.38 2.32
N THR A 787 11.21 -25.40 1.96
CA THR A 787 12.29 -25.73 2.92
C THR A 787 13.53 -24.85 2.80
N LYS A 788 13.65 -24.05 1.74
CA LYS A 788 14.82 -23.19 1.55
C LYS A 788 14.49 -21.94 0.74
N ARG A 789 15.26 -20.88 0.99
CA ARG A 789 15.25 -19.65 0.21
C ARG A 789 15.63 -19.96 -1.25
N THR A 790 14.71 -19.71 -2.17
CA THR A 790 14.84 -19.89 -3.62
C THR A 790 15.15 -18.61 -4.37
N ILE A 791 14.84 -17.45 -3.77
CA ILE A 791 15.12 -16.11 -4.30
C ILE A 791 16.11 -15.44 -3.36
N ARG A 792 17.24 -14.97 -3.90
CA ARG A 792 18.22 -14.18 -3.13
C ARG A 792 18.30 -12.77 -3.70
N PRO A 793 18.25 -11.74 -2.85
CA PRO A 793 18.42 -10.37 -3.28
C PRO A 793 19.86 -10.15 -3.76
N GLU A 794 20.00 -9.28 -4.75
CA GLU A 794 21.29 -8.83 -5.23
C GLU A 794 21.93 -7.95 -4.16
N ARG A 795 22.98 -8.46 -3.51
CA ARG A 795 23.78 -7.70 -2.55
C ARG A 795 24.99 -7.12 -3.29
N THR A 796 24.97 -5.82 -3.51
CA THR A 796 26.15 -5.08 -4.00
C THR A 796 27.21 -5.10 -2.90
N VAL A 797 28.41 -5.57 -3.22
CA VAL A 797 29.51 -5.57 -2.25
C VAL A 797 29.97 -4.12 -2.06
N THR A 798 29.88 -3.60 -0.84
CA THR A 798 30.23 -2.19 -0.56
C THR A 798 31.66 -2.03 -0.03
N SER A 799 32.29 -3.09 0.47
CA SER A 799 33.71 -3.07 0.83
C SER A 799 34.33 -4.46 0.79
N VAL A 800 35.65 -4.51 0.62
CA VAL A 800 36.48 -5.72 0.66
C VAL A 800 37.83 -5.43 1.33
N ASP A 801 38.49 -6.46 1.86
CA ASP A 801 39.74 -6.28 2.60
C ASP A 801 40.98 -6.36 1.71
N THR A 802 40.88 -7.07 0.57
CA THR A 802 42.05 -7.37 -0.27
C THR A 802 41.84 -7.00 -1.75
N PRO A 803 42.90 -6.57 -2.47
CA PRO A 803 42.82 -6.30 -3.91
C PRO A 803 42.35 -7.49 -4.76
N THR A 804 42.58 -8.72 -4.30
CA THR A 804 42.10 -9.94 -4.96
C THR A 804 40.58 -10.09 -4.86
N GLU A 805 40.00 -9.80 -3.69
CA GLU A 805 38.54 -9.77 -3.53
C GLU A 805 37.93 -8.62 -4.33
N ALA A 806 38.55 -7.43 -4.31
CA ALA A 806 38.13 -6.29 -5.13
C ALA A 806 38.12 -6.65 -6.61
N LEU A 807 39.13 -7.39 -7.08
CA LEU A 807 39.23 -7.85 -8.46
C LEU A 807 38.08 -8.80 -8.81
N ALA A 808 37.79 -9.77 -7.94
CA ALA A 808 36.69 -10.71 -8.16
C ALA A 808 35.32 -9.98 -8.24
N VAL A 809 35.10 -9.00 -7.37
CA VAL A 809 33.90 -8.14 -7.41
C VAL A 809 33.87 -7.30 -8.68
N SER A 810 34.98 -6.66 -9.05
CA SER A 810 35.07 -5.83 -10.27
C SER A 810 34.79 -6.65 -11.54
N ILE A 811 35.34 -7.85 -11.65
CA ILE A 811 35.03 -8.77 -12.76
C ILE A 811 33.56 -9.22 -12.71
N GLY A 812 33.03 -9.56 -11.54
CA GLY A 812 31.64 -9.99 -11.37
C GLY A 812 30.62 -8.91 -11.71
N GLU A 813 30.87 -7.66 -11.33
CA GLU A 813 29.90 -6.57 -11.45
C GLU A 813 30.14 -5.65 -12.67
N ARG A 814 31.40 -5.47 -13.09
CA ARG A 814 31.78 -4.59 -14.21
C ARG A 814 32.25 -5.35 -15.44
N GLY A 815 32.50 -6.66 -15.35
CA GLY A 815 32.96 -7.49 -16.45
C GLY A 815 34.38 -7.16 -16.94
N ARG A 816 35.15 -6.38 -16.16
CA ARG A 816 36.50 -5.90 -16.52
C ARG A 816 37.31 -5.57 -15.27
N VAL A 817 38.61 -5.38 -15.44
CA VAL A 817 39.47 -4.84 -14.37
C VAL A 817 39.26 -3.33 -14.25
N ASP A 818 38.40 -2.90 -13.33
CA ASP A 818 38.09 -1.48 -13.09
C ASP A 818 38.80 -0.97 -11.83
N LEU A 819 39.95 -0.31 -11.99
CA LEU A 819 40.80 0.13 -10.87
C LEU A 819 40.14 1.21 -9.98
N PRO A 820 39.44 2.24 -10.53
CA PRO A 820 38.66 3.18 -9.72
C PRO A 820 37.67 2.46 -8.81
N TYR A 821 36.88 1.55 -9.37
CA TYR A 821 35.88 0.80 -8.61
C TYR A 821 36.51 -0.09 -7.53
N MET A 822 37.61 -0.78 -7.87
CA MET A 822 38.34 -1.60 -6.89
C MET A 822 38.93 -0.77 -5.74
N ALA A 823 39.39 0.44 -6.01
CA ALA A 823 39.94 1.35 -5.01
C ALA A 823 38.88 1.88 -4.05
N GLU A 824 37.66 2.13 -4.55
CA GLU A 824 36.49 2.47 -3.74
C GLU A 824 36.14 1.33 -2.76
N LEU A 825 36.07 0.08 -3.25
CA LEU A 825 35.77 -1.09 -2.41
C LEU A 825 36.82 -1.33 -1.31
N LEU A 826 38.08 -0.96 -1.56
CA LEU A 826 39.18 -1.10 -0.59
C LEU A 826 39.26 0.06 0.42
N GLY A 827 38.41 1.09 0.28
CA GLY A 827 38.48 2.30 1.08
C GLY A 827 39.75 3.12 0.84
N THR A 828 40.41 2.94 -0.31
CA THR A 828 41.60 3.71 -0.70
C THR A 828 41.44 4.32 -2.10
N PRO A 829 40.44 5.21 -2.34
CA PRO A 829 40.25 5.85 -3.63
C PRO A 829 41.53 6.55 -4.12
N GLY A 830 41.92 6.29 -5.37
CA GLY A 830 43.13 6.85 -5.98
C GLY A 830 44.45 6.14 -5.67
N ASP A 831 44.49 5.15 -4.76
CA ASP A 831 45.69 4.33 -4.51
C ASP A 831 45.71 3.05 -5.36
N TYR A 832 45.91 3.23 -6.67
CA TYR A 832 45.98 2.11 -7.62
C TYR A 832 47.32 1.37 -7.60
N VAL A 833 48.37 1.98 -7.06
CA VAL A 833 49.70 1.37 -6.96
C VAL A 833 49.63 0.15 -6.05
N ARG A 834 48.90 0.25 -4.94
CA ARG A 834 48.63 -0.89 -4.05
C ARG A 834 47.95 -2.04 -4.80
N ILE A 835 46.94 -1.75 -5.61
CA ILE A 835 46.17 -2.75 -6.36
C ILE A 835 47.05 -3.44 -7.41
N THR A 836 47.67 -2.65 -8.29
CA THR A 836 48.50 -3.13 -9.40
C THR A 836 49.75 -3.89 -8.93
N SER A 837 50.35 -3.48 -7.81
CA SER A 837 51.50 -4.19 -7.23
C SER A 837 51.11 -5.55 -6.63
N ASN A 838 49.96 -5.63 -5.94
CA ASN A 838 49.48 -6.87 -5.33
C ASN A 838 48.97 -7.87 -6.38
N LEU A 839 48.43 -7.37 -7.50
CA LEU A 839 47.88 -8.16 -8.59
C LEU A 839 48.84 -8.34 -9.76
N SER A 840 50.13 -8.04 -9.57
CA SER A 840 51.15 -8.22 -10.59
C SER A 840 51.20 -9.67 -11.10
N GLY A 841 51.03 -9.85 -12.40
CA GLY A 841 50.97 -11.17 -13.05
C GLY A 841 49.59 -11.82 -13.05
N VAL A 842 48.62 -11.28 -12.30
CA VAL A 842 47.18 -11.65 -12.37
C VAL A 842 46.45 -10.74 -13.37
N ILE A 843 46.84 -9.45 -13.40
CA ILE A 843 46.37 -8.46 -14.37
C ILE A 843 47.57 -7.88 -15.14
N PHE A 844 47.31 -7.43 -16.36
CA PHE A 844 48.30 -6.81 -17.25
C PHE A 844 47.71 -5.56 -17.90
N LYS A 845 48.54 -4.52 -18.07
CA LYS A 845 48.16 -3.32 -18.82
C LYS A 845 48.48 -3.49 -20.30
N ASP A 846 47.51 -3.26 -21.18
CA ASP A 846 47.73 -3.29 -22.63
C ASP A 846 48.55 -2.06 -23.09
N PRO A 847 49.74 -2.24 -23.69
CA PRO A 847 50.54 -1.14 -24.21
C PRO A 847 49.88 -0.35 -25.34
N GLY A 848 48.83 -0.90 -25.99
CA GLY A 848 48.05 -0.23 -27.03
C GLY A 848 46.89 0.62 -26.53
N ALA A 849 46.64 0.65 -25.21
CA ALA A 849 45.60 1.49 -24.61
C ALA A 849 45.96 2.99 -24.65
N ASP A 850 44.98 3.85 -24.39
CA ASP A 850 45.17 5.30 -24.43
C ASP A 850 46.32 5.72 -23.50
N PRO A 851 47.41 6.28 -24.02
CA PRO A 851 48.58 6.65 -23.21
C PRO A 851 48.32 7.84 -22.29
N THR A 852 47.23 8.58 -22.49
CA THR A 852 46.82 9.71 -21.64
C THR A 852 45.96 9.29 -20.45
N ASP A 853 45.41 8.08 -20.49
CA ASP A 853 44.65 7.48 -19.41
C ASP A 853 45.49 6.38 -18.72
N PRO A 854 46.08 6.67 -17.55
CA PRO A 854 46.87 5.68 -16.82
C PRO A 854 46.02 4.49 -16.33
N GLU A 855 44.69 4.63 -16.29
CA GLU A 855 43.71 3.68 -15.77
C GLU A 855 43.09 2.82 -16.88
N ALA A 856 43.23 3.21 -18.15
CA ALA A 856 42.75 2.43 -19.28
C ALA A 856 43.64 1.21 -19.58
N GLY A 857 42.99 0.14 -20.05
CA GLY A 857 43.67 -0.99 -20.68
C GLY A 857 44.13 -2.11 -19.74
N TRP A 858 43.70 -2.13 -18.47
CA TRP A 858 43.96 -3.26 -17.58
C TRP A 858 43.06 -4.45 -17.93
N GLN A 859 43.68 -5.62 -18.09
CA GLN A 859 43.04 -6.88 -18.47
C GLN A 859 43.48 -8.00 -17.53
N MET A 860 42.63 -9.01 -17.37
CA MET A 860 43.00 -10.25 -16.70
C MET A 860 44.05 -11.02 -17.51
N ALA A 861 44.86 -11.84 -16.84
CA ALA A 861 45.93 -12.61 -17.48
C ALA A 861 45.41 -13.54 -18.58
N ASP A 862 44.24 -14.17 -18.41
CA ASP A 862 43.62 -15.05 -19.40
C ASP A 862 43.18 -14.30 -20.67
N GLU A 863 42.68 -13.08 -20.54
CA GLU A 863 42.36 -12.21 -21.67
C GLU A 863 43.63 -11.66 -22.34
N TYR A 864 44.56 -11.13 -21.55
CA TYR A 864 45.77 -10.51 -22.08
C TYR A 864 46.69 -11.53 -22.76
N LEU A 865 46.86 -12.72 -22.17
CA LEU A 865 47.73 -13.79 -22.69
C LEU A 865 47.03 -14.73 -23.67
N SER A 866 45.88 -14.34 -24.22
CA SER A 866 45.18 -15.05 -25.29
C SER A 866 45.02 -14.20 -26.57
N GLY A 867 44.48 -14.82 -27.62
CA GLY A 867 44.36 -14.21 -28.94
C GLY A 867 45.69 -14.14 -29.69
N ASN A 868 45.96 -13.02 -30.37
CA ASN A 868 47.18 -12.85 -31.17
C ASN A 868 48.40 -12.48 -30.29
N VAL A 869 48.83 -13.43 -29.46
CA VAL A 869 49.94 -13.25 -28.50
C VAL A 869 51.29 -12.91 -29.16
N ARG A 870 51.46 -13.23 -30.44
CA ARG A 870 52.65 -12.84 -31.22
C ARG A 870 52.67 -11.35 -31.56
N ALA A 871 51.52 -10.78 -31.90
CA ALA A 871 51.39 -9.34 -32.09
C ALA A 871 51.53 -8.60 -30.76
N LYS A 872 50.85 -9.08 -29.71
CA LYS A 872 50.96 -8.54 -28.35
C LYS A 872 52.40 -8.56 -27.83
N LEU A 873 53.16 -9.64 -28.05
CA LEU A 873 54.57 -9.73 -27.64
C LEU A 873 55.43 -8.66 -28.32
N ARG A 874 55.27 -8.46 -29.64
CA ARG A 874 56.00 -7.42 -30.38
C ARG A 874 55.67 -6.02 -29.86
N MET A 875 54.40 -5.75 -29.56
CA MET A 875 53.97 -4.47 -28.98
C MET A 875 54.54 -4.25 -27.57
N ALA A 876 54.48 -5.27 -26.72
CA ALA A 876 55.03 -5.21 -25.37
C ALA A 876 56.55 -5.00 -25.36
N GLN A 877 57.29 -5.65 -26.27
CA GLN A 877 58.74 -5.46 -26.42
C GLN A 877 59.08 -4.02 -26.83
N LEU A 878 58.37 -3.46 -27.81
CA LEU A 878 58.56 -2.09 -28.25
C LEU A 878 58.23 -1.08 -27.12
N ALA A 879 57.14 -1.30 -26.39
CA ALA A 879 56.77 -0.44 -25.27
C ALA A 879 57.78 -0.52 -24.11
N ALA A 880 58.33 -1.70 -23.83
CA ALA A 880 59.32 -1.93 -22.79
C ALA A 880 60.67 -1.22 -23.04
N GLU A 881 60.99 -0.89 -24.29
CA GLU A 881 62.20 -0.10 -24.62
C GLU A 881 62.15 1.32 -24.03
N THR A 882 60.96 1.90 -23.95
CA THR A 882 60.73 3.26 -23.43
C THR A 882 60.09 3.30 -22.05
N ASN A 883 59.42 2.23 -21.64
CA ASN A 883 58.69 2.16 -20.37
C ASN A 883 58.92 0.80 -19.66
N PRO A 884 59.78 0.76 -18.62
CA PRO A 884 60.14 -0.47 -17.93
C PRO A 884 58.98 -1.25 -17.28
N GLU A 885 57.81 -0.63 -17.07
CA GLU A 885 56.66 -1.30 -16.45
C GLU A 885 56.15 -2.50 -17.29
N PHE A 886 56.33 -2.45 -18.61
CA PHE A 886 55.90 -3.52 -19.53
C PHE A 886 56.86 -4.71 -19.60
N ALA A 887 57.97 -4.71 -18.84
CA ALA A 887 58.88 -5.86 -18.78
C ALA A 887 58.18 -7.14 -18.29
N VAL A 888 57.20 -6.99 -17.39
CA VAL A 888 56.37 -8.09 -16.89
C VAL A 888 55.49 -8.66 -18.01
N ASN A 889 54.91 -7.81 -18.86
CA ASN A 889 54.12 -8.22 -20.02
C ASN A 889 54.96 -9.03 -21.03
N VAL A 890 56.18 -8.58 -21.33
CA VAL A 890 57.11 -9.29 -22.23
C VAL A 890 57.40 -10.69 -21.69
N THR A 891 57.79 -10.78 -20.42
CA THR A 891 58.12 -12.06 -19.77
C THR A 891 56.93 -13.04 -19.80
N ALA A 892 55.71 -12.55 -19.57
CA ALA A 892 54.52 -13.38 -19.59
C ALA A 892 54.15 -13.83 -21.02
N LEU A 893 54.21 -12.92 -21.99
CA LEU A 893 53.90 -13.23 -23.39
C LEU A 893 54.94 -14.14 -24.06
N GLU A 894 56.21 -14.08 -23.67
CA GLU A 894 57.25 -15.03 -24.12
C GLU A 894 56.93 -16.46 -23.69
N LYS A 895 56.43 -16.64 -22.46
CA LYS A 895 55.99 -17.95 -21.95
C LYS A 895 54.69 -18.43 -22.59
N ALA A 896 53.82 -17.51 -23.01
CA ALA A 896 52.54 -17.80 -23.63
C ALA A 896 52.62 -18.06 -25.14
N GLN A 897 53.82 -18.13 -25.73
CA GLN A 897 53.94 -18.36 -27.17
C GLN A 897 53.48 -19.77 -27.57
N PRO A 898 52.53 -19.91 -28.51
CA PRO A 898 52.14 -21.22 -29.01
C PRO A 898 53.29 -21.83 -29.81
N LYS A 899 53.42 -23.15 -29.74
CA LYS A 899 54.35 -23.92 -30.57
C LYS A 899 54.11 -23.59 -32.05
N ASP A 900 55.19 -23.36 -32.80
CA ASP A 900 55.10 -23.32 -34.26
C ASP A 900 54.59 -24.68 -34.77
N LEU A 901 53.57 -24.63 -35.63
CA LEU A 901 53.02 -25.82 -36.27
C LEU A 901 53.71 -26.03 -37.61
N GLU A 902 54.17 -27.25 -37.85
CA GLU A 902 54.64 -27.66 -39.17
C GLU A 902 53.46 -27.80 -40.15
N ALA A 903 53.71 -27.68 -41.46
CA ALA A 903 52.64 -27.77 -42.47
C ALA A 903 51.83 -29.08 -42.39
N SER A 904 52.44 -30.17 -41.91
CA SER A 904 51.79 -31.47 -41.69
C SER A 904 50.91 -31.53 -40.43
N GLU A 905 51.09 -30.60 -39.49
CA GLU A 905 50.31 -30.51 -38.24
C GLU A 905 49.06 -29.62 -38.41
N ILE A 906 48.89 -28.99 -39.59
CA ILE A 906 47.75 -28.13 -39.91
C ILE A 906 46.74 -28.95 -40.73
N ASP A 907 45.71 -29.48 -40.06
CA ASP A 907 44.58 -30.13 -40.72
C ASP A 907 43.48 -29.09 -41.00
N VAL A 908 43.01 -29.02 -42.24
CA VAL A 908 42.00 -28.04 -42.67
C VAL A 908 40.79 -28.76 -43.24
N ARG A 909 39.65 -28.60 -42.57
CA ARG A 909 38.39 -29.18 -43.03
C ARG A 909 37.75 -28.32 -44.12
N LEU A 910 37.17 -28.99 -45.11
CA LEU A 910 36.36 -28.35 -46.15
C LEU A 910 35.13 -27.70 -45.50
N GLY A 911 35.06 -26.36 -45.56
CA GLY A 911 34.04 -25.58 -44.86
C GLY A 911 34.60 -24.58 -43.83
N ALA A 912 35.91 -24.60 -43.56
CA ALA A 912 36.55 -23.57 -42.74
C ALA A 912 36.31 -22.17 -43.31
N THR A 913 35.71 -21.28 -42.53
CA THR A 913 35.23 -19.95 -42.94
C THR A 913 36.34 -18.98 -43.36
N TRP A 914 37.58 -19.25 -42.95
CA TRP A 914 38.76 -18.44 -43.26
C TRP A 914 39.48 -18.88 -44.54
N LEU A 915 39.10 -20.00 -45.16
CA LEU A 915 39.65 -20.40 -46.45
C LEU A 915 39.08 -19.54 -47.58
N ALA A 916 39.92 -19.13 -48.53
CA ALA A 916 39.44 -18.44 -49.73
C ALA A 916 38.65 -19.40 -50.64
N PRO A 917 37.48 -19.01 -51.18
CA PRO A 917 36.67 -19.88 -52.04
C PRO A 917 37.43 -20.45 -53.25
N GLU A 918 38.41 -19.70 -53.76
CA GLU A 918 39.26 -20.09 -54.89
C GLU A 918 40.14 -21.30 -54.54
N ILE A 919 40.58 -21.41 -53.29
CA ILE A 919 41.40 -22.54 -52.82
C ILE A 919 40.54 -23.81 -52.80
N ILE A 920 39.31 -23.72 -52.29
CA ILE A 920 38.37 -24.84 -52.28
C ILE A 920 37.98 -25.22 -53.72
N GLN A 921 37.74 -24.24 -54.59
CA GLN A 921 37.42 -24.49 -56.00
C GLN A 921 38.59 -25.17 -56.73
N LYS A 922 39.82 -24.74 -56.47
CA LYS A 922 41.03 -25.37 -57.03
C LYS A 922 41.21 -26.79 -56.51
N PHE A 923 41.06 -27.01 -55.21
CA PHE A 923 41.08 -28.35 -54.59
C PHE A 923 40.04 -29.27 -55.21
N MET A 924 38.81 -28.78 -55.44
CA MET A 924 37.76 -29.54 -56.12
C MET A 924 38.13 -29.86 -57.58
N ALA A 925 38.66 -28.89 -58.32
CA ALA A 925 39.04 -29.10 -59.72
C ALA A 925 40.17 -30.12 -59.88
N GLU A 926 41.16 -30.10 -58.97
CA GLU A 926 42.30 -31.03 -58.96
C GLU A 926 41.90 -32.42 -58.46
N THR A 927 41.21 -32.51 -57.33
CA THR A 927 40.81 -33.79 -56.72
C THR A 927 39.81 -34.56 -57.58
N PHE A 928 38.82 -33.87 -58.16
CA PHE A 928 37.80 -34.51 -58.99
C PHE A 928 38.11 -34.47 -60.48
N GLN A 929 39.29 -33.99 -60.87
CA GLN A 929 39.75 -33.91 -62.26
C GLN A 929 38.72 -33.28 -63.20
N ILE A 930 38.09 -32.18 -62.78
CA ILE A 930 37.03 -31.51 -63.56
C ILE A 930 37.61 -31.09 -64.93
N PRO A 931 37.00 -31.50 -66.07
CA PRO A 931 37.50 -31.15 -67.39
C PRO A 931 37.59 -29.64 -67.59
N TYR A 932 38.66 -29.16 -68.25
CA TYR A 932 38.97 -27.73 -68.37
C TYR A 932 37.79 -26.87 -68.84
N TYR A 933 37.04 -27.37 -69.83
CA TYR A 933 35.87 -26.69 -70.41
C TYR A 933 34.68 -26.51 -69.45
N LEU A 934 34.65 -27.23 -68.31
CA LEU A 934 33.59 -27.14 -67.29
C LEU A 934 34.03 -26.46 -65.99
N ARG A 935 35.33 -26.19 -65.81
CA ARG A 935 35.85 -25.58 -64.57
C ARG A 935 35.26 -24.19 -64.28
N HIS A 936 34.83 -23.47 -65.32
CA HIS A 936 34.18 -22.15 -65.16
C HIS A 936 32.71 -22.23 -64.70
N ALA A 937 32.06 -23.38 -64.90
CA ALA A 937 30.65 -23.57 -64.57
C ALA A 937 30.43 -23.91 -63.08
N VAL A 938 31.38 -24.62 -62.46
CA VAL A 938 31.34 -24.98 -61.03
C VAL A 938 32.01 -23.86 -60.22
N LYS A 939 31.21 -23.10 -59.47
CA LYS A 939 31.71 -21.99 -58.62
C LYS A 939 31.45 -22.26 -57.15
N VAL A 940 32.47 -22.07 -56.30
CA VAL A 940 32.33 -22.07 -54.85
C VAL A 940 32.04 -20.64 -54.39
N ARG A 941 31.01 -20.45 -53.57
CA ARG A 941 30.66 -19.18 -52.94
C ARG A 941 30.60 -19.36 -51.42
N TYR A 942 31.05 -18.36 -50.69
CA TYR A 942 30.92 -18.28 -49.25
C TYR A 942 30.09 -17.05 -48.89
N SER A 943 29.13 -17.19 -47.99
CA SER A 943 28.36 -16.08 -47.42
C SER A 943 28.96 -15.72 -46.06
N PRO A 944 29.59 -14.54 -45.90
CA PRO A 944 30.16 -14.15 -44.61
C PRO A 944 29.09 -13.87 -43.54
N TYR A 945 27.87 -13.51 -43.95
CA TYR A 945 26.75 -13.18 -43.05
C TYR A 945 26.07 -14.42 -42.46
N THR A 946 26.03 -15.52 -43.20
CA THR A 946 25.37 -16.77 -42.77
C THR A 946 26.37 -17.89 -42.50
N ALA A 947 27.67 -17.65 -42.69
CA ALA A 947 28.75 -18.62 -42.65
C ALA A 947 28.54 -19.85 -43.56
N GLU A 948 27.72 -19.72 -44.61
CA GLU A 948 27.35 -20.84 -45.48
C GLU A 948 28.22 -20.94 -46.74
N TRP A 949 28.63 -22.17 -47.06
CA TRP A 949 29.31 -22.52 -48.30
C TRP A 949 28.33 -23.05 -49.35
N ARG A 950 28.30 -22.44 -50.53
CA ARG A 950 27.44 -22.84 -51.64
C ARG A 950 28.22 -23.08 -52.91
N ILE A 951 28.10 -24.29 -53.44
CA ILE A 951 28.61 -24.63 -54.78
C ILE A 951 27.48 -24.42 -55.79
N VAL A 952 27.73 -23.68 -56.86
CA VAL A 952 26.76 -23.38 -57.92
C VAL A 952 26.96 -24.36 -59.09
N SER A 953 25.88 -24.69 -59.81
CA SER A 953 25.89 -25.59 -60.99
C SER A 953 26.24 -27.06 -60.70
N LYS A 954 25.86 -27.55 -59.50
CA LYS A 954 26.10 -28.93 -59.01
C LYS A 954 25.54 -30.04 -59.92
N SER A 955 24.51 -29.74 -60.71
CA SER A 955 23.74 -30.70 -61.53
C SER A 955 24.22 -30.82 -62.98
N THR A 956 25.07 -29.90 -63.45
CA THR A 956 25.54 -29.85 -64.85
C THR A 956 26.39 -31.07 -65.25
N TYR A 957 26.85 -31.87 -64.28
CA TYR A 957 27.71 -33.05 -64.47
C TYR A 957 27.05 -34.37 -64.04
N ALA A 958 25.71 -34.40 -63.87
CA ALA A 958 25.00 -35.62 -63.44
C ALA A 958 24.88 -36.71 -64.52
N GLN A 959 25.30 -36.45 -65.77
CA GLN A 959 25.16 -37.40 -66.90
C GLN A 959 26.36 -38.34 -67.11
N SER A 960 27.46 -38.22 -66.35
CA SER A 960 28.65 -39.07 -66.51
C SER A 960 28.88 -40.09 -65.37
N GLY A 961 27.85 -40.43 -64.59
CA GLY A 961 27.83 -41.66 -63.79
C GLY A 961 28.69 -41.68 -62.52
N ILE A 962 28.97 -40.54 -61.90
CA ILE A 962 29.77 -40.45 -60.66
C ILE A 962 28.97 -39.67 -59.58
N SER A 963 28.36 -40.42 -58.66
CA SER A 963 27.54 -39.97 -57.51
C SER A 963 28.37 -39.27 -56.41
N TRP A 964 28.96 -38.09 -56.64
CA TRP A 964 29.93 -37.52 -55.69
C TRP A 964 29.57 -36.18 -55.04
N CYS A 965 28.73 -35.33 -55.65
CA CYS A 965 28.35 -34.05 -55.01
C CYS A 965 27.54 -34.20 -53.71
N ARG A 966 26.82 -35.31 -53.51
CA ARG A 966 26.05 -35.54 -52.27
C ARG A 966 26.92 -35.93 -51.07
N SER A 967 28.04 -36.63 -51.27
CA SER A 967 28.89 -37.06 -50.16
C SER A 967 29.76 -35.93 -49.60
N LEU A 968 30.28 -35.01 -50.43
CA LEU A 968 31.01 -33.83 -49.92
C LEU A 968 30.11 -32.84 -49.19
N MET A 969 28.84 -32.71 -49.57
CA MET A 969 27.91 -31.82 -48.86
C MET A 969 27.64 -32.26 -47.42
N LYS A 970 27.90 -33.53 -47.06
CA LYS A 970 27.91 -33.97 -45.66
C LYS A 970 29.18 -33.55 -44.91
N CYS A 971 30.27 -33.24 -45.61
CA CYS A 971 31.53 -32.78 -45.01
C CYS A 971 31.62 -31.25 -44.87
N PHE A 972 30.81 -30.49 -45.62
CA PHE A 972 30.66 -29.03 -45.51
C PHE A 972 29.64 -28.58 -44.45
N LYS A 973 28.96 -29.53 -43.78
CA LYS A 973 28.03 -29.29 -42.68
C LYS A 973 28.70 -29.49 -41.34
#